data_AF-A0A2W2B1C1-F1
#
_entry.id   AF-A0A2W2B1C1-F1
#
_cell.length_a   1.000
_cell.length_b   1.000
_cell.length_c   1.000
_cell.angle_alpha   90.00
_cell.angle_beta   90.00
_cell.angle_gamma   90.00
#
_symmetry.space_group_name_H-M   'P 1'
#
loop_
_entity.id
_entity.type
_entity.pdbx_description
1 polymer ?
#
loop_
_entity_poly.entity_id
_entity_poly.type
_entity_poly.pdbx_seq_one_letter_code
_entity_poly.pdbx_strand_id
1 'polypeptide(L)'
;MFRTLIRYLLNRKPDCMQHLFWALTFLLITIQSSAQTKKLFKIVEHGKLGFIDQTGRTVIPPKYKNGDDFSENLASVRINGNYGFIDTNGNFAIPPQYDFATDFKNGIARVYSEGQPIFIDKNNKRILPPVYKSIVFISPEKAIVQTSTGNKGIINLKTGQLIADTIYSRLGPFTNGISVVEKVDKKDEDRAPGYAVIDTNGKLIVPFDKYRDIRNFTNGYARVEIKHETDDDSENGFIDARGNFIFQCTRKNKSYVSGSFYDGLAVISLYKYWIPEEKGVYMSSDKSYQGYINLKGDVVLNDVSNRYVYDFSNARAFVEDDSRNFRLIDTKFNTIGKDTFDGVQNKGFRNGYAIVEKENGWGIIDTNGNFVVAPQFQRIAECGITDSCFFYAVRKKDDDFMYGIANMAGKIITQPIITEFDHSGFQNGLLLTTVNNRLTYFDKEGNIIWQEKKYPRNTLDTLDIDFMNRGYFYAHSENYKTDIGGFGGSGNNPHTVSTEDLPDGLSITVDTKKTDTFQHLYAGFHVILANRTKKKILFSAQDSRLYMRVQAKDKDGIWKDIEYLPSSWCGNSYHTLTLAPDKYWEFRTPVYSGEYKTKMRIALNFKNPRSTLLSPRKQQKAIYSNEYDGSINPGQFSNKRAYYPGGLMDPYND
;
A
#
# COMPACT_ATOMS: atom_id res chain seq x y z
N MET A 1 -59.12 -6.97 20.90
CA MET A 1 -59.30 -7.24 19.45
C MET A 1 -58.57 -8.51 18.98
N PHE A 2 -57.25 -8.65 19.22
CA PHE A 2 -56.46 -9.83 18.80
C PHE A 2 -56.94 -11.19 19.38
N ARG A 3 -57.34 -11.24 20.66
CA ARG A 3 -57.85 -12.48 21.29
C ARG A 3 -59.20 -12.95 20.72
N THR A 4 -60.03 -12.00 20.26
CA THR A 4 -61.35 -12.31 19.67
C THR A 4 -61.19 -12.85 18.25
N LEU A 5 -60.22 -12.35 17.49
CA LEU A 5 -59.89 -12.81 16.14
C LEU A 5 -59.35 -14.26 16.14
N ILE A 6 -58.50 -14.60 17.12
CA ILE A 6 -57.92 -15.95 17.26
C ILE A 6 -59.00 -16.98 17.64
N ARG A 7 -59.93 -16.64 18.55
CA ARG A 7 -61.06 -17.53 18.88
C ARG A 7 -62.05 -17.71 17.73
N TYR A 8 -62.25 -16.67 16.91
CA TYR A 8 -63.10 -16.74 15.73
C TYR A 8 -62.52 -17.65 14.62
N LEU A 9 -61.19 -17.69 14.49
CA LEU A 9 -60.50 -18.48 13.47
C LEU A 9 -60.27 -19.96 13.85
N LEU A 10 -60.18 -20.29 15.14
CA LEU A 10 -60.04 -21.66 15.63
C LEU A 10 -61.30 -22.54 15.43
N ASN A 11 -62.45 -21.93 15.13
CA ASN A 11 -63.74 -22.62 14.96
C ASN A 11 -64.10 -22.96 13.50
N ARG A 12 -63.20 -22.79 12.52
CA ARG A 12 -63.43 -23.24 11.14
C ARG A 12 -62.34 -24.19 10.63
N LYS A 13 -62.78 -25.02 9.67
CA LYS A 13 -62.15 -26.21 9.09
C LYS A 13 -60.62 -26.16 8.92
N PRO A 14 -59.94 -27.33 8.92
CA PRO A 14 -58.47 -27.47 8.89
C PRO A 14 -57.74 -26.62 7.83
N ASP A 15 -58.38 -26.36 6.69
CA ASP A 15 -57.82 -25.61 5.57
C ASP A 15 -57.45 -24.15 5.94
N CYS A 16 -58.16 -23.55 6.90
CA CYS A 16 -57.91 -22.16 7.30
C CYS A 16 -56.63 -22.00 8.13
N MET A 17 -56.24 -23.03 8.88
CA MET A 17 -54.96 -23.06 9.60
C MET A 17 -53.77 -23.23 8.64
N GLN A 18 -53.95 -23.98 7.55
CA GLN A 18 -52.90 -24.18 6.56
C GLN A 18 -52.60 -22.86 5.82
N HIS A 19 -53.62 -22.07 5.46
CA HIS A 19 -53.42 -20.75 4.87
C HIS A 19 -52.81 -19.73 5.84
N LEU A 20 -53.13 -19.80 7.14
CA LEU A 20 -52.51 -18.94 8.16
C LEU A 20 -51.03 -19.31 8.40
N PHE A 21 -50.72 -20.60 8.39
CA PHE A 21 -49.35 -21.11 8.46
C PHE A 21 -48.55 -20.66 7.24
N TRP A 22 -49.10 -20.82 6.03
CA TRP A 22 -48.50 -20.34 4.79
C TRP A 22 -48.29 -18.83 4.78
N ALA A 23 -49.25 -18.04 5.30
CA ALA A 23 -49.13 -16.59 5.42
C ALA A 23 -48.08 -16.15 6.44
N LEU A 24 -47.96 -16.83 7.59
CA LEU A 24 -46.92 -16.57 8.59
C LEU A 24 -45.54 -17.02 8.10
N THR A 25 -45.42 -18.14 7.39
CA THR A 25 -44.17 -18.52 6.73
C THR A 25 -43.83 -17.57 5.60
N PHE A 26 -44.79 -17.08 4.81
CA PHE A 26 -44.53 -16.04 3.80
C PHE A 26 -44.08 -14.73 4.44
N LEU A 27 -44.67 -14.35 5.59
CA LEU A 27 -44.26 -13.16 6.35
C LEU A 27 -42.86 -13.33 6.96
N LEU A 28 -42.51 -14.52 7.45
CA LEU A 28 -41.17 -14.85 7.96
C LEU A 28 -40.13 -14.92 6.82
N ILE A 29 -40.50 -15.44 5.66
CA ILE A 29 -39.66 -15.49 4.45
C ILE A 29 -39.45 -14.07 3.89
N THR A 30 -40.45 -13.18 3.93
CA THR A 30 -40.28 -11.77 3.52
C THR A 30 -39.50 -10.94 4.53
N ILE A 31 -39.58 -11.24 5.83
CA ILE A 31 -38.70 -10.63 6.85
C ILE A 31 -37.25 -11.14 6.69
N GLN A 32 -37.05 -12.39 6.24
CA GLN A 32 -35.72 -12.93 5.92
C GLN A 32 -35.17 -12.41 4.58
N SER A 33 -36.00 -11.92 3.66
CA SER A 33 -35.59 -11.51 2.32
C SER A 33 -35.31 -10.01 2.13
N SER A 34 -35.18 -9.20 3.20
CA SER A 34 -34.79 -7.78 3.04
C SER A 34 -33.88 -7.22 4.14
N ALA A 35 -33.06 -8.05 4.79
CA ALA A 35 -31.89 -7.53 5.49
C ALA A 35 -30.84 -7.13 4.44
N GLN A 36 -31.13 -6.09 3.64
CA GLN A 36 -30.14 -5.42 2.85
C GLN A 36 -29.09 -4.93 3.85
N THR A 37 -27.87 -5.49 3.78
CA THR A 37 -26.76 -5.09 4.65
C THR A 37 -26.64 -3.58 4.55
N LYS A 38 -26.95 -2.89 5.65
CA LYS A 38 -26.96 -1.43 5.70
C LYS A 38 -25.53 -0.95 5.46
N LYS A 39 -25.23 -0.53 4.23
CA LYS A 39 -23.90 -0.10 3.84
C LYS A 39 -23.72 1.35 4.28
N LEU A 40 -22.67 1.58 5.05
CA LEU A 40 -22.37 2.87 5.63
C LEU A 40 -21.05 3.40 5.07
N PHE A 41 -20.98 4.72 4.96
CA PHE A 41 -19.86 5.46 4.40
C PHE A 41 -19.25 6.33 5.49
N LYS A 42 -17.93 6.25 5.61
CA LYS A 42 -17.17 7.03 6.58
C LYS A 42 -17.23 8.52 6.23
N ILE A 43 -17.53 9.35 7.21
CA ILE A 43 -17.44 10.81 7.13
C ILE A 43 -16.54 11.34 8.23
N VAL A 44 -15.94 12.51 7.99
CA VAL A 44 -15.15 13.23 8.99
C VAL A 44 -15.74 14.62 9.15
N GLU A 45 -16.05 15.01 10.37
CA GLU A 45 -16.50 16.36 10.73
C GLU A 45 -15.71 16.82 11.95
N HIS A 46 -15.11 18.01 11.88
CA HIS A 46 -14.31 18.60 12.96
C HIS A 46 -13.23 17.63 13.51
N GLY A 47 -12.57 16.89 12.62
CA GLY A 47 -11.56 15.89 12.98
C GLY A 47 -12.10 14.67 13.73
N LYS A 48 -13.41 14.42 13.69
CA LYS A 48 -14.04 13.23 14.25
C LYS A 48 -14.71 12.40 13.16
N LEU A 49 -14.59 11.10 13.28
CA LEU A 49 -15.16 10.11 12.39
C LEU A 49 -16.58 9.74 12.80
N GLY A 50 -17.45 9.65 11.80
CA GLY A 50 -18.81 9.12 11.87
C GLY A 50 -19.17 8.39 10.58
N PHE A 51 -20.45 8.05 10.43
CA PHE A 51 -20.93 7.31 9.25
C PHE A 51 -22.29 7.80 8.76
N ILE A 52 -22.43 7.87 7.44
CA ILE A 52 -23.69 8.14 6.72
C ILE A 52 -24.17 6.89 6.00
N ASP A 53 -25.46 6.81 5.67
CA ASP A 53 -25.97 5.84 4.70
C ASP A 53 -25.86 6.35 3.25
N GLN A 54 -26.30 5.53 2.29
CA GLN A 54 -26.29 5.86 0.84
C GLN A 54 -27.07 7.13 0.49
N THR A 55 -27.99 7.58 1.36
CA THR A 55 -28.80 8.80 1.13
C THR A 55 -28.15 10.06 1.69
N GLY A 56 -26.98 9.93 2.35
CA GLY A 56 -26.31 11.04 3.01
C GLY A 56 -26.75 11.26 4.46
N ARG A 57 -27.73 10.49 4.95
CA ARG A 57 -28.20 10.61 6.33
C ARG A 57 -27.16 10.06 7.29
N THR A 58 -26.77 10.86 8.28
CA THR A 58 -25.92 10.41 9.39
C THR A 58 -26.60 9.30 10.19
N VAL A 59 -25.99 8.12 10.21
CA VAL A 59 -26.41 6.96 11.00
C VAL A 59 -25.65 6.91 12.31
N ILE A 60 -24.34 7.19 12.25
CA ILE A 60 -23.45 7.20 13.40
C ILE A 60 -22.81 8.60 13.46
N PRO A 61 -23.17 9.44 14.44
CA PRO A 61 -22.64 10.79 14.53
C PRO A 61 -21.10 10.82 14.65
N PRO A 62 -20.43 11.82 14.06
CA PRO A 62 -19.00 12.05 14.24
C PRO A 62 -18.60 12.16 15.71
N LYS A 63 -17.95 11.13 16.24
CA LYS A 63 -17.51 11.08 17.66
C LYS A 63 -16.22 10.30 17.88
N TYR A 64 -15.86 9.43 16.94
CA TYR A 64 -14.64 8.63 17.00
C TYR A 64 -13.44 9.43 16.52
N LYS A 65 -12.24 9.10 17.00
CA LYS A 65 -11.01 9.74 16.53
C LYS A 65 -10.53 9.18 15.20
N ASN A 66 -10.68 7.86 15.05
CA ASN A 66 -10.29 7.13 13.85
C ASN A 66 -11.12 5.85 13.73
N GLY A 67 -11.00 5.14 12.61
CA GLY A 67 -11.71 3.90 12.35
C GLY A 67 -11.68 3.49 10.88
N ASP A 68 -11.85 2.19 10.67
CA ASP A 68 -11.93 1.59 9.34
C ASP A 68 -13.36 1.60 8.79
N ASP A 69 -13.50 1.27 7.52
CA ASP A 69 -14.82 1.04 6.92
C ASP A 69 -15.44 -0.25 7.46
N PHE A 70 -16.76 -0.39 7.33
CA PHE A 70 -17.45 -1.60 7.75
C PHE A 70 -17.01 -2.81 6.91
N SER A 71 -16.45 -3.82 7.58
CA SER A 71 -16.18 -5.13 7.01
C SER A 71 -16.91 -6.21 7.81
N GLU A 72 -17.61 -7.08 7.09
CA GLU A 72 -18.43 -8.13 7.68
C GLU A 72 -19.39 -7.66 8.81
N ASN A 73 -19.99 -6.48 8.60
CA ASN A 73 -20.90 -5.75 9.49
C ASN A 73 -20.29 -5.17 10.78
N LEU A 74 -18.96 -5.14 10.88
CA LEU A 74 -18.25 -4.48 11.99
C LEU A 74 -17.25 -3.43 11.45
N ALA A 75 -17.08 -2.34 12.17
CA ALA A 75 -16.03 -1.36 11.90
C ALA A 75 -15.15 -1.21 13.15
N SER A 76 -13.83 -1.21 12.97
CA SER A 76 -12.91 -0.80 14.02
C SER A 76 -13.09 0.71 14.25
N VAL A 77 -13.21 1.15 15.49
CA VAL A 77 -13.27 2.58 15.82
C VAL A 77 -12.48 2.88 17.08
N ARG A 78 -11.84 4.04 17.08
CA ARG A 78 -11.07 4.53 18.22
C ARG A 78 -11.82 5.59 18.99
N ILE A 79 -11.91 5.37 20.30
CA ILE A 79 -12.43 6.34 21.27
C ILE A 79 -11.65 6.17 22.57
N ASN A 80 -11.32 7.28 23.23
CA ASN A 80 -10.53 7.29 24.46
C ASN A 80 -9.23 6.47 24.35
N GLY A 81 -8.57 6.54 23.19
CA GLY A 81 -7.21 6.01 23.00
C GLY A 81 -7.15 4.56 22.56
N ASN A 82 -8.25 3.82 22.70
CA ASN A 82 -8.33 2.40 22.39
C ASN A 82 -9.30 2.13 21.23
N TYR A 83 -9.02 1.06 20.52
CA TYR A 83 -9.86 0.50 19.48
C TYR A 83 -10.84 -0.52 20.05
N GLY A 84 -12.08 -0.41 19.60
CA GLY A 84 -13.13 -1.42 19.72
C GLY A 84 -13.80 -1.63 18.36
N PHE A 85 -14.85 -2.45 18.33
CA PHE A 85 -15.60 -2.74 17.11
C PHE A 85 -17.07 -2.40 17.30
N ILE A 86 -17.62 -1.64 16.36
CA ILE A 86 -19.03 -1.26 16.36
C ILE A 86 -19.81 -1.96 15.25
N ASP A 87 -21.09 -2.22 15.52
CA ASP A 87 -22.07 -2.66 14.52
C ASP A 87 -22.56 -1.48 13.64
N THR A 88 -23.38 -1.79 12.64
CA THR A 88 -23.96 -0.79 11.71
C THR A 88 -24.99 0.15 12.36
N ASN A 89 -25.32 -0.05 13.64
CA ASN A 89 -26.11 0.89 14.44
C ASN A 89 -25.22 1.77 15.33
N GLY A 90 -23.91 1.53 15.36
CA GLY A 90 -22.95 2.24 16.20
C GLY A 90 -22.82 1.71 17.63
N ASN A 91 -23.38 0.53 17.92
CA ASN A 91 -23.22 -0.15 19.20
C ASN A 91 -21.90 -0.93 19.21
N PHE A 92 -21.19 -0.94 20.34
CA PHE A 92 -19.99 -1.77 20.46
C PHE A 92 -20.33 -3.26 20.52
N ALA A 93 -19.91 -4.00 19.50
CA ALA A 93 -19.84 -5.46 19.55
C ALA A 93 -18.64 -5.93 20.38
N ILE A 94 -17.53 -5.18 20.31
CA ILE A 94 -16.34 -5.38 21.14
C ILE A 94 -15.97 -4.02 21.73
N PRO A 95 -16.01 -3.84 23.06
CA PRO A 95 -15.67 -2.57 23.70
C PRO A 95 -14.23 -2.12 23.40
N PRO A 96 -13.95 -0.79 23.43
CA PRO A 96 -12.60 -0.26 23.26
C PRO A 96 -11.63 -0.79 24.32
N GLN A 97 -10.66 -1.59 23.89
CA GLN A 97 -9.68 -2.22 24.79
C GLN A 97 -8.32 -2.53 24.13
N TYR A 98 -8.20 -2.31 22.82
CA TYR A 98 -7.00 -2.63 22.04
C TYR A 98 -6.23 -1.38 21.68
N ASP A 99 -4.90 -1.46 21.62
CA ASP A 99 -4.03 -0.36 21.21
C ASP A 99 -4.25 0.01 19.74
N PHE A 100 -4.59 -1.00 18.94
CA PHE A 100 -4.87 -0.91 17.50
C PHE A 100 -5.70 -2.11 17.04
N ALA A 101 -6.50 -1.94 16.00
CA ALA A 101 -7.29 -2.99 15.41
C ALA A 101 -7.37 -2.81 13.89
N THR A 102 -7.28 -3.90 13.14
CA THR A 102 -7.62 -3.94 11.72
C THR A 102 -9.08 -4.33 11.54
N ASP A 103 -9.58 -4.19 10.31
CA ASP A 103 -10.87 -4.74 9.89
C ASP A 103 -10.96 -6.27 10.05
N PHE A 104 -12.20 -6.75 10.18
CA PHE A 104 -12.48 -8.18 10.14
C PHE A 104 -12.39 -8.69 8.70
N LYS A 105 -11.70 -9.82 8.50
CA LYS A 105 -11.65 -10.53 7.23
C LYS A 105 -11.67 -12.03 7.49
N ASN A 106 -12.57 -12.73 6.80
CA ASN A 106 -12.91 -14.13 7.05
C ASN A 106 -13.20 -14.42 8.54
N GLY A 107 -13.94 -13.52 9.20
CA GLY A 107 -14.30 -13.65 10.62
C GLY A 107 -13.15 -13.42 11.61
N ILE A 108 -11.96 -13.00 11.17
CA ILE A 108 -10.79 -12.76 12.02
C ILE A 108 -10.33 -11.32 11.85
N ALA A 109 -10.02 -10.65 12.96
CA ALA A 109 -9.32 -9.36 12.99
C ALA A 109 -7.97 -9.50 13.69
N ARG A 110 -6.99 -8.71 13.27
CA ARG A 110 -5.74 -8.53 14.01
C ARG A 110 -5.88 -7.32 14.92
N VAL A 111 -5.70 -7.53 16.20
CA VAL A 111 -5.68 -6.48 17.22
C VAL A 111 -4.34 -6.45 17.92
N TYR A 112 -3.98 -5.32 18.52
CA TYR A 112 -2.77 -5.16 19.31
C TYR A 112 -3.13 -4.89 20.75
N SER A 113 -2.44 -5.58 21.66
CA SER A 113 -2.50 -5.33 23.09
C SER A 113 -1.09 -5.37 23.64
N GLU A 114 -0.68 -4.28 24.28
CA GLU A 114 0.68 -4.01 24.73
C GLU A 114 1.71 -4.21 23.60
N GLY A 115 1.33 -3.76 22.40
CA GLY A 115 2.12 -3.90 21.18
C GLY A 115 2.32 -5.34 20.67
N GLN A 116 1.64 -6.32 21.25
CA GLN A 116 1.64 -7.70 20.76
C GLN A 116 0.41 -7.97 19.88
N PRO A 117 0.59 -8.56 18.69
CA PRO A 117 -0.54 -8.91 17.84
C PRO A 117 -1.31 -10.10 18.44
N ILE A 118 -2.63 -9.99 18.42
CA ILE A 118 -3.60 -11.02 18.79
C ILE A 118 -4.58 -11.15 17.62
N PHE A 119 -4.93 -12.38 17.27
CA PHE A 119 -5.93 -12.66 16.25
C PHE A 119 -7.21 -13.11 16.94
N ILE A 120 -8.28 -12.32 16.79
CA ILE A 120 -9.56 -12.54 17.46
C ILE A 120 -10.67 -12.82 16.45
N ASP A 121 -11.70 -13.55 16.89
CA ASP A 121 -12.98 -13.61 16.19
C ASP A 121 -13.91 -12.44 16.58
N LYS A 122 -15.10 -12.41 15.98
CA LYS A 122 -16.14 -11.40 16.24
C LYS A 122 -16.71 -11.41 17.65
N ASN A 123 -16.47 -12.47 18.42
CA ASN A 123 -16.86 -12.60 19.83
C ASN A 123 -15.70 -12.26 20.77
N ASN A 124 -14.63 -11.65 20.26
CA ASN A 124 -13.42 -11.31 21.00
C ASN A 124 -12.61 -12.52 21.49
N LYS A 125 -12.83 -13.71 20.91
CA LYS A 125 -12.08 -14.91 21.28
C LYS A 125 -10.80 -15.00 20.46
N ARG A 126 -9.68 -15.22 21.14
CA ARG A 126 -8.39 -15.50 20.52
C ARG A 126 -8.43 -16.80 19.69
N ILE A 127 -8.02 -16.72 18.44
CA ILE A 127 -8.04 -17.84 17.48
C ILE A 127 -6.67 -18.49 17.32
N LEU A 128 -5.58 -17.71 17.43
CA LEU A 128 -4.22 -18.20 17.17
C LEU A 128 -3.27 -18.03 18.37
N PRO A 129 -2.32 -18.95 18.58
CA PRO A 129 -1.27 -18.84 19.61
C PRO A 129 -0.41 -17.56 19.48
N PRO A 130 0.27 -17.10 20.56
CA PRO A 130 1.02 -15.83 20.60
C PRO A 130 2.34 -15.83 19.83
N VAL A 131 2.65 -16.93 19.15
CA VAL A 131 3.90 -17.09 18.40
C VAL A 131 3.86 -16.39 17.03
N TYR A 132 2.67 -16.08 16.51
CA TYR A 132 2.48 -15.50 15.19
C TYR A 132 2.38 -13.97 15.23
N LYS A 133 3.07 -13.30 14.30
CA LYS A 133 3.12 -11.83 14.17
C LYS A 133 2.22 -11.29 13.05
N SER A 134 2.01 -12.07 12.00
CA SER A 134 1.15 -11.71 10.88
C SER A 134 0.45 -12.93 10.31
N ILE A 135 -0.71 -12.70 9.69
CA ILE A 135 -1.39 -13.68 8.85
C ILE A 135 -1.70 -13.08 7.49
N VAL A 136 -1.66 -13.90 6.44
CA VAL A 136 -2.12 -13.55 5.09
C VAL A 136 -3.06 -14.65 4.62
N PHE A 137 -4.33 -14.32 4.38
CA PHE A 137 -5.33 -15.31 3.98
C PHE A 137 -5.02 -15.91 2.60
N ILE A 138 -5.07 -17.23 2.53
CA ILE A 138 -5.07 -18.01 1.29
C ILE A 138 -6.51 -18.28 0.86
N SER A 139 -7.36 -18.59 1.84
CA SER A 139 -8.80 -18.83 1.70
C SER A 139 -9.47 -18.51 3.06
N PRO A 140 -10.80 -18.56 3.19
CA PRO A 140 -11.46 -18.36 4.48
C PRO A 140 -10.99 -19.31 5.59
N GLU A 141 -10.45 -20.48 5.23
CA GLU A 141 -10.05 -21.53 6.18
C GLU A 141 -8.54 -21.69 6.34
N LYS A 142 -7.74 -21.01 5.50
CA LYS A 142 -6.29 -21.17 5.47
C LYS A 142 -5.58 -19.84 5.39
N ALA A 143 -4.49 -19.71 6.12
CA ALA A 143 -3.63 -18.54 6.06
C ALA A 143 -2.15 -18.92 6.09
N ILE A 144 -1.34 -18.06 5.49
CA ILE A 144 0.10 -18.00 5.75
C ILE A 144 0.27 -17.35 7.12
N VAL A 145 1.04 -17.96 8.01
CA VAL A 145 1.40 -17.40 9.32
C VAL A 145 2.88 -17.07 9.33
N GLN A 146 3.26 -15.99 10.00
CA GLN A 146 4.66 -15.60 10.19
C GLN A 146 5.03 -15.56 11.67
N THR A 147 6.15 -16.14 12.04
CA THR A 147 6.68 -16.14 13.42
C THR A 147 7.55 -14.90 13.70
N SER A 148 7.99 -14.75 14.96
CA SER A 148 8.92 -13.69 15.35
C SER A 148 10.31 -13.79 14.70
N THR A 149 10.72 -14.97 14.23
CA THR A 149 11.99 -15.14 13.49
C THR A 149 11.85 -14.78 12.01
N GLY A 150 10.65 -14.42 11.56
CA GLY A 150 10.35 -14.11 10.16
C GLY A 150 9.93 -15.32 9.33
N ASN A 151 10.10 -16.55 9.85
CA ASN A 151 9.73 -17.77 9.13
C ASN A 151 8.22 -17.87 8.93
N LYS A 152 7.84 -18.40 7.78
CA LYS A 152 6.46 -18.55 7.32
C LYS A 152 6.05 -20.01 7.26
N GLY A 153 4.78 -20.28 7.52
CA GLY A 153 4.12 -21.59 7.40
C GLY A 153 2.66 -21.42 6.96
N ILE A 154 1.92 -22.53 6.85
CA ILE A 154 0.50 -22.53 6.48
C ILE A 154 -0.30 -23.10 7.65
N ILE A 155 -1.38 -22.43 8.03
CA ILE A 155 -2.27 -22.87 9.12
C ILE A 155 -3.69 -23.11 8.61
N ASN A 156 -4.38 -24.07 9.23
CA ASN A 156 -5.83 -24.20 9.16
C ASN A 156 -6.46 -23.33 10.26
N LEU A 157 -7.26 -22.34 9.87
CA LEU A 157 -7.86 -21.37 10.78
C LEU A 157 -9.03 -21.94 11.60
N LYS A 158 -9.66 -23.04 11.15
CA LYS A 158 -10.71 -23.72 11.92
C LYS A 158 -10.13 -24.58 13.04
N THR A 159 -9.05 -25.32 12.77
CA THR A 159 -8.45 -26.24 13.75
C THR A 159 -7.31 -25.61 14.54
N GLY A 160 -6.72 -24.51 14.06
CA GLY A 160 -5.51 -23.91 14.62
C GLY A 160 -4.24 -24.74 14.38
N GLN A 161 -4.32 -25.79 13.55
CA GLN A 161 -3.20 -26.70 13.28
C GLN A 161 -2.41 -26.26 12.03
N LEU A 162 -1.09 -26.42 12.06
CA LEU A 162 -0.23 -26.18 10.91
C LEU A 162 -0.51 -27.23 9.82
N ILE A 163 -0.75 -26.74 8.61
CA ILE A 163 -0.79 -27.51 7.37
C ILE A 163 0.65 -27.70 6.85
N ALA A 164 1.45 -26.63 6.90
CA ALA A 164 2.87 -26.64 6.58
C ALA A 164 3.62 -25.90 7.68
N ASP A 165 4.73 -26.48 8.13
CA ASP A 165 5.51 -25.94 9.25
C ASP A 165 6.15 -24.57 8.91
N THR A 166 6.53 -23.82 9.94
CA THR A 166 7.14 -22.49 9.83
C THR A 166 8.63 -22.57 9.47
N ILE A 167 8.92 -23.16 8.32
CA ILE A 167 10.28 -23.45 7.82
C ILE A 167 10.71 -22.59 6.62
N TYR A 168 9.81 -21.78 6.09
CA TYR A 168 10.07 -21.02 4.86
C TYR A 168 10.57 -19.60 5.18
N SER A 169 11.72 -19.20 4.63
CA SER A 169 12.20 -17.81 4.65
C SER A 169 11.30 -16.92 3.79
N ARG A 170 10.86 -17.46 2.65
CA ARG A 170 9.90 -16.83 1.74
C ARG A 170 8.78 -17.81 1.42
N LEU A 171 7.55 -17.33 1.54
CA LEU A 171 6.33 -17.99 1.10
C LEU A 171 5.52 -16.91 0.37
N GLY A 172 5.47 -17.02 -0.96
CA GLY A 172 4.80 -16.05 -1.83
C GLY A 172 3.27 -16.10 -1.72
N PRO A 173 2.55 -15.16 -2.37
CA PRO A 173 1.11 -15.25 -2.47
C PRO A 173 0.71 -16.52 -3.25
N PHE A 174 -0.43 -17.09 -2.90
CA PHE A 174 -1.00 -18.19 -3.67
C PHE A 174 -1.69 -17.67 -4.92
N THR A 175 -1.27 -18.13 -6.09
CA THR A 175 -1.95 -17.88 -7.36
C THR A 175 -2.40 -19.22 -7.94
N ASN A 176 -3.68 -19.34 -8.29
CA ASN A 176 -4.29 -20.60 -8.76
C ASN A 176 -4.00 -21.82 -7.86
N GLY A 177 -3.92 -21.61 -6.54
CA GLY A 177 -3.73 -22.69 -5.55
C GLY A 177 -2.28 -23.15 -5.34
N ILE A 178 -1.29 -22.50 -5.95
CA ILE A 178 0.13 -22.79 -5.74
C ILE A 178 0.92 -21.54 -5.31
N SER A 179 2.08 -21.74 -4.70
CA SER A 179 2.99 -20.66 -4.32
C SER A 179 4.44 -21.09 -4.43
N VAL A 180 5.32 -20.12 -4.74
CA VAL A 180 6.77 -20.30 -4.68
C VAL A 180 7.24 -20.13 -3.24
N VAL A 181 8.08 -21.07 -2.80
CA VAL A 181 8.67 -21.07 -1.46
C VAL A 181 10.17 -21.18 -1.51
N GLU A 182 10.78 -20.62 -0.47
CA GLU A 182 12.21 -20.64 -0.22
C GLU A 182 12.43 -21.16 1.20
N LYS A 183 13.36 -22.10 1.36
CA LYS A 183 13.67 -22.70 2.65
C LYS A 183 14.86 -21.97 3.29
N VAL A 184 14.82 -21.81 4.61
CA VAL A 184 16.00 -21.39 5.38
C VAL A 184 17.04 -22.51 5.32
N ASP A 185 18.15 -22.32 4.61
CA ASP A 185 19.31 -23.20 4.74
C ASP A 185 20.20 -22.69 5.88
N LYS A 186 20.23 -23.44 6.99
CA LYS A 186 21.04 -23.07 8.17
C LYS A 186 22.46 -23.61 8.10
N LYS A 187 22.79 -24.43 7.10
CA LYS A 187 24.03 -25.22 7.08
C LYS A 187 25.12 -24.64 6.18
N ASP A 188 24.80 -23.67 5.33
CA ASP A 188 25.75 -23.14 4.35
C ASP A 188 25.36 -21.72 3.97
N GLU A 189 26.08 -20.70 4.46
CA GLU A 189 25.83 -19.29 4.10
C GLU A 189 26.12 -19.00 2.62
N ASP A 190 26.88 -19.89 1.96
CA ASP A 190 27.32 -19.76 0.56
C ASP A 190 26.42 -20.52 -0.44
N ARG A 191 25.47 -21.35 0.02
CA ARG A 191 24.56 -22.08 -0.88
C ARG A 191 23.35 -21.22 -1.24
N ALA A 192 23.15 -20.98 -2.54
CA ALA A 192 21.96 -20.31 -3.04
C ALA A 192 20.68 -20.97 -2.48
N PRO A 193 19.70 -20.21 -2.00
CA PRO A 193 18.53 -20.77 -1.34
C PRO A 193 17.75 -21.65 -2.32
N GLY A 194 17.36 -22.84 -1.85
CA GLY A 194 16.55 -23.76 -2.65
C GLY A 194 15.14 -23.20 -2.83
N TYR A 195 14.72 -23.02 -4.08
CA TYR A 195 13.34 -22.67 -4.45
C TYR A 195 12.51 -23.93 -4.73
N ALA A 196 11.24 -23.89 -4.34
CA ALA A 196 10.25 -24.93 -4.63
C ALA A 196 8.88 -24.33 -4.92
N VAL A 197 7.96 -25.16 -5.41
CA VAL A 197 6.55 -24.80 -5.57
C VAL A 197 5.71 -25.74 -4.72
N ILE A 198 4.82 -25.19 -3.90
CA ILE A 198 3.87 -25.95 -3.08
C ILE A 198 2.43 -25.59 -3.42
N ASP A 199 1.51 -26.51 -3.12
CA ASP A 199 0.07 -26.22 -3.12
C ASP A 199 -0.43 -25.69 -1.76
N THR A 200 -1.72 -25.36 -1.67
CA THR A 200 -2.36 -24.86 -0.43
C THR A 200 -2.41 -25.88 0.72
N ASN A 201 -2.01 -27.14 0.48
CA ASN A 201 -1.90 -28.20 1.48
C ASN A 201 -0.43 -28.44 1.89
N GLY A 202 0.52 -27.62 1.41
CA GLY A 202 1.94 -27.80 1.67
C GLY A 202 2.59 -28.91 0.85
N LYS A 203 1.87 -29.50 -0.12
CA LYS A 203 2.42 -30.54 -1.00
C LYS A 203 3.39 -29.92 -2.00
N LEU A 204 4.60 -30.48 -2.09
CA LEU A 204 5.58 -30.11 -3.11
C LEU A 204 5.07 -30.51 -4.51
N ILE A 205 4.98 -29.53 -5.39
CA ILE A 205 4.70 -29.66 -6.82
C ILE A 205 6.01 -29.64 -7.60
N VAL A 206 6.86 -28.67 -7.30
CA VAL A 206 8.25 -28.60 -7.79
C VAL A 206 9.16 -28.78 -6.59
N PRO A 207 10.03 -29.82 -6.58
CA PRO A 207 10.93 -30.06 -5.46
C PRO A 207 12.01 -28.98 -5.39
N PHE A 208 12.56 -28.81 -4.18
CA PHE A 208 13.76 -28.01 -3.97
C PHE A 208 14.91 -28.48 -4.86
N ASP A 209 15.81 -27.55 -5.19
CA ASP A 209 17.01 -27.79 -6.00
C ASP A 209 16.78 -28.18 -7.47
N LYS A 210 15.54 -28.29 -7.95
CA LYS A 210 15.24 -28.55 -9.37
C LYS A 210 15.64 -27.36 -10.27
N TYR A 211 15.45 -26.14 -9.76
CA TYR A 211 15.78 -24.88 -10.45
C TYR A 211 16.59 -23.98 -9.51
N ARG A 212 17.46 -23.13 -10.08
CA ARG A 212 18.25 -22.16 -9.30
C ARG A 212 17.39 -21.01 -8.77
N ASP A 213 16.40 -20.58 -9.56
CA ASP A 213 15.40 -19.57 -9.20
C ASP A 213 14.05 -19.94 -9.82
N ILE A 214 12.96 -19.56 -9.14
CA ILE A 214 11.59 -19.66 -9.62
C ILE A 214 10.90 -18.33 -9.33
N ARG A 215 10.51 -17.61 -10.39
CA ARG A 215 9.71 -16.39 -10.25
C ARG A 215 8.27 -16.72 -9.88
N ASN A 216 7.56 -15.76 -9.27
CA ASN A 216 6.16 -15.95 -8.93
C ASN A 216 5.34 -16.27 -10.19
N PHE A 217 4.32 -17.09 -10.04
CA PHE A 217 3.42 -17.45 -11.13
C PHE A 217 2.54 -16.27 -11.53
N THR A 218 2.53 -15.95 -12.83
CA THR A 218 1.61 -15.00 -13.46
C THR A 218 0.80 -15.76 -14.50
N ASN A 219 -0.54 -15.70 -14.40
CA ASN A 219 -1.48 -16.43 -15.27
C ASN A 219 -1.16 -17.93 -15.46
N GLY A 220 -0.66 -18.59 -14.42
CA GLY A 220 -0.37 -20.02 -14.43
C GLY A 220 1.01 -20.42 -14.96
N TYR A 221 1.88 -19.46 -15.29
CA TYR A 221 3.25 -19.72 -15.74
C TYR A 221 4.27 -19.01 -14.85
N ALA A 222 5.42 -19.66 -14.63
CA ALA A 222 6.55 -19.08 -13.91
C ALA A 222 7.81 -19.20 -14.75
N ARG A 223 8.63 -18.16 -14.72
CA ARG A 223 9.99 -18.20 -15.25
C ARG A 223 10.90 -18.92 -14.26
N VAL A 224 11.74 -19.80 -14.77
CA VAL A 224 12.73 -20.56 -13.99
C VAL A 224 14.12 -20.33 -14.53
N GLU A 225 15.11 -20.39 -13.63
CA GLU A 225 16.53 -20.46 -13.98
C GLU A 225 16.99 -21.91 -13.86
N ILE A 226 17.52 -22.45 -14.97
CA ILE A 226 17.98 -23.84 -15.06
C ILE A 226 19.38 -23.92 -14.44
N LYS A 227 19.59 -24.96 -13.64
CA LYS A 227 20.87 -25.22 -12.98
C LYS A 227 21.84 -25.88 -13.97
N HIS A 228 23.02 -25.30 -14.14
CA HIS A 228 24.14 -25.86 -14.91
C HIS A 228 25.32 -26.19 -14.01
N GLU A 229 26.21 -27.09 -14.45
CA GLU A 229 27.42 -27.47 -13.70
C GLU A 229 28.51 -26.37 -13.72
N THR A 230 28.44 -25.45 -14.67
CA THR A 230 29.36 -24.30 -14.82
C THR A 230 28.61 -22.99 -14.66
N ASP A 231 29.15 -22.06 -13.86
CA ASP A 231 28.47 -20.82 -13.43
C ASP A 231 28.23 -19.76 -14.54
N ASP A 232 28.82 -19.92 -15.72
CA ASP A 232 28.90 -18.83 -16.72
C ASP A 232 27.69 -18.69 -17.67
N ASP A 233 26.75 -19.64 -17.71
CA ASP A 233 25.57 -19.55 -18.59
C ASP A 233 24.27 -19.92 -17.86
N SER A 234 23.64 -18.93 -17.22
CA SER A 234 22.26 -19.12 -16.73
C SER A 234 21.27 -19.15 -17.90
N GLU A 235 20.69 -20.32 -18.11
CA GLU A 235 19.60 -20.50 -19.07
C GLU A 235 18.26 -20.36 -18.38
N ASN A 236 17.34 -19.66 -19.04
CA ASN A 236 16.00 -19.44 -18.52
C ASN A 236 15.03 -20.38 -19.20
N GLY A 237 13.94 -20.71 -18.52
CA GLY A 237 12.82 -21.43 -19.11
C GLY A 237 11.50 -21.03 -18.46
N PHE A 238 10.44 -21.69 -18.86
CA PHE A 238 9.13 -21.52 -18.26
C PHE A 238 8.56 -22.85 -17.79
N ILE A 239 7.85 -22.82 -16.67
CA ILE A 239 7.06 -23.95 -16.16
C ILE A 239 5.59 -23.56 -16.03
N ASP A 240 4.70 -24.53 -16.16
CA ASP A 240 3.29 -24.36 -15.79
C ASP A 240 3.07 -24.56 -14.27
N ALA A 241 1.84 -24.30 -13.82
CA ALA A 241 1.42 -24.46 -12.43
C ALA A 241 1.53 -25.91 -11.90
N ARG A 242 1.70 -26.91 -12.77
CA ARG A 242 1.95 -28.31 -12.37
C ARG A 242 3.43 -28.63 -12.27
N GLY A 243 4.31 -27.66 -12.56
CA GLY A 243 5.76 -27.83 -12.58
C GLY A 243 6.30 -28.51 -13.84
N ASN A 244 5.46 -28.64 -14.88
CA ASN A 244 5.90 -29.15 -16.17
C ASN A 244 6.74 -28.10 -16.87
N PHE A 245 7.85 -28.52 -17.43
CA PHE A 245 8.69 -27.66 -18.25
C PHE A 245 8.00 -27.39 -19.59
N ILE A 246 7.89 -26.11 -19.95
CA ILE A 246 7.16 -25.66 -21.14
C ILE A 246 8.15 -25.51 -22.29
N PHE A 247 9.11 -24.59 -22.15
CA PHE A 247 10.23 -24.48 -23.08
C PHE A 247 11.44 -23.81 -22.40
N GLN A 248 12.60 -23.99 -23.04
CA GLN A 248 13.84 -23.32 -22.70
C GLN A 248 14.02 -22.07 -23.57
N CYS A 249 14.30 -20.94 -22.96
CA CYS A 249 14.71 -19.72 -23.65
C CYS A 249 16.13 -19.90 -24.18
N THR A 250 16.28 -20.33 -25.43
CA THR A 250 17.61 -20.48 -26.03
C THR A 250 18.19 -19.13 -26.44
N ARG A 251 19.45 -18.84 -26.07
CA ARG A 251 20.19 -17.67 -26.59
C ARG A 251 20.43 -17.73 -28.09
N LYS A 252 20.24 -18.89 -28.74
CA LYS A 252 20.39 -19.10 -30.19
C LYS A 252 19.56 -18.12 -31.03
N ASN A 253 18.38 -17.75 -30.56
CA ASN A 253 17.50 -16.78 -31.24
C ASN A 253 17.75 -15.32 -30.83
N LYS A 254 18.76 -15.07 -29.98
CA LYS A 254 19.14 -13.72 -29.50
C LYS A 254 17.90 -12.93 -29.13
N SER A 255 17.09 -13.49 -28.25
CA SER A 255 15.77 -12.97 -27.92
C SER A 255 15.52 -13.10 -26.44
N TYR A 256 14.82 -12.13 -25.85
CA TYR A 256 14.51 -12.14 -24.43
C TYR A 256 12.99 -12.03 -24.25
N VAL A 257 12.39 -13.02 -23.59
CA VAL A 257 10.97 -12.95 -23.20
C VAL A 257 10.85 -11.90 -22.11
N SER A 258 10.30 -10.74 -22.48
CA SER A 258 10.24 -9.55 -21.64
C SER A 258 8.92 -9.45 -20.86
N GLY A 259 7.86 -10.11 -21.33
CA GLY A 259 6.55 -10.16 -20.70
C GLY A 259 6.25 -11.44 -19.92
N SER A 260 5.08 -11.47 -19.28
CA SER A 260 4.46 -12.71 -18.79
C SER A 260 3.51 -13.27 -19.85
N PHE A 261 3.08 -14.54 -19.70
CA PHE A 261 2.09 -15.11 -20.61
C PHE A 261 0.69 -14.57 -20.29
N TYR A 262 0.02 -13.97 -21.27
CA TYR A 262 -1.38 -13.58 -21.26
C TYR A 262 -2.06 -14.17 -22.50
N ASP A 263 -3.23 -14.77 -22.34
CA ASP A 263 -3.96 -15.42 -23.44
C ASP A 263 -3.10 -16.44 -24.25
N GLY A 264 -2.11 -17.07 -23.60
CA GLY A 264 -1.18 -18.03 -24.21
C GLY A 264 -0.01 -17.42 -25.01
N LEU A 265 0.16 -16.10 -24.96
CA LEU A 265 1.20 -15.35 -25.65
C LEU A 265 2.01 -14.50 -24.66
N ALA A 266 3.32 -14.35 -24.91
CA ALA A 266 4.16 -13.44 -24.14
C ALA A 266 4.92 -12.49 -25.06
N VAL A 267 5.16 -11.26 -24.60
CA VAL A 267 5.99 -10.29 -25.32
C VAL A 267 7.44 -10.76 -25.33
N ILE A 268 8.05 -10.74 -26.51
CA ILE A 268 9.46 -11.06 -26.72
C ILE A 268 10.18 -9.89 -27.40
N SER A 269 11.38 -9.57 -26.94
CA SER A 269 12.28 -8.63 -27.60
C SER A 269 13.17 -9.36 -28.60
N LEU A 270 13.20 -8.86 -29.85
CA LEU A 270 13.95 -9.39 -30.99
C LEU A 270 14.93 -8.32 -31.49
N TYR A 271 16.11 -8.70 -32.00
CA TYR A 271 17.11 -7.74 -32.51
C TYR A 271 17.04 -7.60 -34.04
N LYS A 272 17.07 -6.36 -34.57
CA LYS A 272 17.02 -6.05 -36.02
C LYS A 272 18.32 -6.40 -36.76
N TYR A 273 19.49 -6.31 -36.11
CA TYR A 273 20.80 -6.56 -36.72
C TYR A 273 21.77 -7.23 -35.74
N TRP A 274 22.61 -8.14 -36.23
CA TRP A 274 23.71 -8.74 -35.48
C TRP A 274 25.04 -8.48 -36.18
N ILE A 275 26.05 -7.99 -35.44
CA ILE A 275 27.43 -7.87 -35.91
C ILE A 275 28.25 -8.92 -35.12
N PRO A 276 29.07 -9.76 -35.77
CA PRO A 276 29.89 -10.77 -35.11
C PRO A 276 30.86 -10.21 -34.05
N GLU A 277 31.11 -11.00 -33.02
CA GLU A 277 31.98 -10.69 -31.86
C GLU A 277 33.41 -10.27 -32.26
N GLU A 278 33.90 -10.72 -33.41
CA GLU A 278 35.24 -10.36 -33.93
C GLU A 278 35.43 -8.85 -34.20
N LYS A 279 34.35 -8.05 -34.19
CA LYS A 279 34.41 -6.60 -34.48
C LYS A 279 34.18 -5.68 -33.27
N GLY A 280 34.13 -6.20 -32.04
CA GLY A 280 34.21 -5.38 -30.83
C GLY A 280 33.11 -4.32 -30.64
N VAL A 281 31.85 -4.66 -30.91
CA VAL A 281 30.70 -3.74 -30.70
C VAL A 281 29.71 -4.31 -29.68
N TYR A 282 29.30 -3.48 -28.72
CA TYR A 282 28.35 -3.77 -27.65
C TYR A 282 26.91 -4.00 -28.16
N MET A 283 26.15 -4.82 -27.43
CA MET A 283 24.69 -4.92 -27.55
C MET A 283 24.07 -3.53 -27.29
N SER A 284 23.59 -2.85 -28.33
CA SER A 284 22.82 -1.60 -28.18
C SER A 284 21.32 -1.92 -28.30
N SER A 285 20.55 -1.53 -27.29
CA SER A 285 19.08 -1.63 -27.23
C SER A 285 18.37 -0.88 -28.36
N ASP A 286 19.08 -0.01 -29.07
CA ASP A 286 18.53 0.98 -30.00
C ASP A 286 18.09 0.37 -31.35
N LYS A 287 18.28 -0.95 -31.53
CA LYS A 287 17.88 -1.69 -32.73
C LYS A 287 17.10 -2.98 -32.39
N SER A 288 16.32 -2.97 -31.32
CA SER A 288 15.37 -4.06 -31.00
C SER A 288 13.93 -3.69 -31.38
N TYR A 289 13.12 -4.70 -31.62
CA TYR A 289 11.67 -4.61 -31.85
C TYR A 289 10.97 -5.69 -31.03
N GLN A 290 9.65 -5.62 -30.91
CA GLN A 290 8.90 -6.58 -30.11
C GLN A 290 7.96 -7.44 -30.96
N GLY A 291 7.72 -8.64 -30.46
CA GLY A 291 6.82 -9.61 -31.05
C GLY A 291 6.17 -10.48 -29.97
N TYR A 292 5.62 -11.61 -30.40
CA TYR A 292 5.03 -12.59 -29.48
C TYR A 292 5.64 -13.97 -29.63
N ILE A 293 5.80 -14.64 -28.49
CA ILE A 293 6.14 -16.06 -28.39
C ILE A 293 4.94 -16.82 -27.81
N ASN A 294 4.70 -18.03 -28.32
CA ASN A 294 3.64 -18.90 -27.81
C ASN A 294 4.16 -19.86 -26.72
N LEU A 295 3.26 -20.65 -26.13
CA LEU A 295 3.60 -21.65 -25.11
C LEU A 295 4.41 -22.85 -25.64
N LYS A 296 4.63 -22.98 -26.94
CA LYS A 296 5.54 -23.99 -27.52
C LYS A 296 6.97 -23.46 -27.66
N GLY A 297 7.19 -22.17 -27.38
CA GLY A 297 8.45 -21.49 -27.62
C GLY A 297 8.62 -20.96 -29.04
N ASP A 298 7.58 -21.01 -29.87
CA ASP A 298 7.63 -20.48 -31.23
C ASP A 298 7.38 -18.98 -31.22
N VAL A 299 8.23 -18.21 -31.92
CA VAL A 299 7.95 -16.80 -32.21
C VAL A 299 6.84 -16.75 -33.26
N VAL A 300 5.67 -16.28 -32.85
CA VAL A 300 4.44 -16.29 -33.65
C VAL A 300 4.05 -14.92 -34.21
N LEU A 301 4.64 -13.84 -33.68
CA LEU A 301 4.63 -12.52 -34.32
C LEU A 301 6.06 -12.01 -34.39
N ASN A 302 6.54 -11.82 -35.61
CA ASN A 302 7.87 -11.31 -35.92
C ASN A 302 7.74 -10.33 -37.10
N ASP A 303 7.51 -9.06 -36.78
CA ASP A 303 7.35 -8.00 -37.78
C ASP A 303 8.21 -6.81 -37.34
N VAL A 304 9.23 -6.51 -38.14
CA VAL A 304 10.24 -5.48 -37.85
C VAL A 304 9.69 -4.05 -37.85
N SER A 305 8.48 -3.85 -38.40
CA SER A 305 7.76 -2.58 -38.36
C SER A 305 7.06 -2.31 -37.02
N ASN A 306 6.95 -3.32 -36.15
CA ASN A 306 6.35 -3.20 -34.82
C ASN A 306 7.40 -2.73 -33.83
N ARG A 307 7.34 -1.47 -33.43
CA ARG A 307 8.27 -0.93 -32.44
C ARG A 307 8.01 -1.53 -31.06
N TYR A 308 6.76 -1.51 -30.62
CA TYR A 308 6.32 -2.05 -29.33
C TYR A 308 5.02 -2.84 -29.49
N VAL A 309 4.87 -3.89 -28.70
CA VAL A 309 3.60 -4.63 -28.56
C VAL A 309 3.25 -4.71 -27.08
N TYR A 310 1.98 -4.54 -26.75
CA TYR A 310 1.51 -4.56 -25.37
C TYR A 310 0.97 -5.92 -24.96
N ASP A 311 1.09 -6.31 -23.69
CA ASP A 311 0.53 -7.57 -23.20
C ASP A 311 -0.95 -7.72 -23.57
N PHE A 312 -1.35 -8.94 -23.93
CA PHE A 312 -2.74 -9.23 -24.21
C PHE A 312 -3.61 -9.03 -22.97
N SER A 313 -4.77 -8.41 -23.16
CA SER A 313 -5.80 -8.22 -22.14
C SER A 313 -7.17 -8.34 -22.81
N ASN A 314 -8.07 -9.16 -22.26
CA ASN A 314 -9.36 -9.47 -22.87
C ASN A 314 -9.24 -9.98 -24.32
N ALA A 315 -8.23 -10.82 -24.61
CA ALA A 315 -7.92 -11.30 -25.96
C ALA A 315 -7.65 -10.19 -26.99
N ARG A 316 -7.17 -9.02 -26.53
CA ARG A 316 -6.79 -7.87 -27.34
C ARG A 316 -5.42 -7.35 -26.95
N ALA A 317 -4.69 -6.79 -27.91
CA ALA A 317 -3.44 -6.08 -27.66
C ALA A 317 -3.30 -4.88 -28.59
N PHE A 318 -2.49 -3.91 -28.19
CA PHE A 318 -2.10 -2.80 -29.04
C PHE A 318 -0.68 -3.01 -29.57
N VAL A 319 -0.46 -2.59 -30.81
CA VAL A 319 0.84 -2.62 -31.48
C VAL A 319 1.17 -1.20 -31.95
N GLU A 320 2.30 -0.69 -31.48
CA GLU A 320 2.88 0.59 -31.92
C GLU A 320 3.77 0.35 -33.15
N ASP A 321 3.53 1.08 -34.22
CA ASP A 321 4.37 1.07 -35.41
C ASP A 321 5.52 2.11 -35.35
N ASP A 322 6.39 2.11 -36.37
CA ASP A 322 7.50 3.06 -36.48
C ASP A 322 7.03 4.54 -36.60
N SER A 323 5.78 4.78 -36.99
CA SER A 323 5.16 6.12 -37.02
C SER A 323 4.59 6.54 -35.66
N ARG A 324 4.74 5.71 -34.62
CA ARG A 324 4.19 5.87 -33.27
C ARG A 324 2.67 5.81 -33.19
N ASN A 325 2.02 5.22 -34.19
CA ASN A 325 0.59 4.97 -34.17
C ASN A 325 0.30 3.58 -33.62
N PHE A 326 -0.79 3.46 -32.89
CA PHE A 326 -1.26 2.21 -32.30
C PHE A 326 -2.37 1.62 -33.14
N ARG A 327 -2.27 0.32 -33.42
CA ARG A 327 -3.36 -0.49 -33.98
C ARG A 327 -3.78 -1.57 -32.97
N LEU A 328 -5.07 -1.89 -32.98
CA LEU A 328 -5.66 -2.94 -32.15
C LEU A 328 -5.58 -4.29 -32.88
N ILE A 329 -5.21 -5.36 -32.19
CA ILE A 329 -5.12 -6.72 -32.75
C ILE A 329 -5.84 -7.77 -31.90
N ASP A 330 -6.26 -8.86 -32.53
CA ASP A 330 -6.73 -10.09 -31.87
C ASP A 330 -5.56 -11.08 -31.59
N THR A 331 -5.86 -12.21 -30.94
CA THR A 331 -4.88 -13.26 -30.62
C THR A 331 -4.38 -14.04 -31.84
N LYS A 332 -4.96 -13.81 -33.02
CA LYS A 332 -4.49 -14.30 -34.31
C LYS A 332 -3.71 -13.24 -35.09
N PHE A 333 -3.43 -12.10 -34.44
CA PHE A 333 -2.73 -10.93 -34.98
C PHE A 333 -3.46 -10.21 -36.12
N ASN A 334 -4.77 -10.43 -36.27
CA ASN A 334 -5.58 -9.65 -37.20
C ASN A 334 -5.83 -8.26 -36.60
N THR A 335 -5.69 -7.22 -37.41
CA THR A 335 -6.10 -5.86 -37.03
C THR A 335 -7.62 -5.80 -36.83
N ILE A 336 -8.03 -5.19 -35.72
CA ILE A 336 -9.43 -4.94 -35.38
C ILE A 336 -9.73 -3.46 -35.60
N GLY A 337 -10.86 -3.19 -36.26
CA GLY A 337 -11.26 -1.83 -36.61
C GLY A 337 -10.46 -1.27 -37.79
N LYS A 338 -10.83 -0.07 -38.23
CA LYS A 338 -10.13 0.67 -39.29
C LYS A 338 -9.26 1.80 -38.75
N ASP A 339 -9.43 2.14 -37.49
CA ASP A 339 -8.78 3.27 -36.86
C ASP A 339 -7.40 2.90 -36.33
N THR A 340 -6.48 3.84 -36.44
CA THR A 340 -5.26 3.90 -35.64
C THR A 340 -5.43 4.95 -34.54
N PHE A 341 -4.63 4.84 -33.49
CA PHE A 341 -4.67 5.72 -32.34
C PHE A 341 -3.30 6.38 -32.12
N ASP A 342 -3.29 7.64 -31.69
CA ASP A 342 -2.08 8.42 -31.44
C ASP A 342 -1.43 8.02 -30.09
N GLY A 343 -2.22 7.43 -29.19
CA GLY A 343 -1.80 7.03 -27.86
C GLY A 343 -2.78 6.06 -27.18
N VAL A 344 -2.28 5.29 -26.21
CA VAL A 344 -3.07 4.31 -25.44
C VAL A 344 -2.66 4.39 -23.96
N GLN A 345 -3.61 4.68 -23.06
CA GLN A 345 -3.32 4.66 -21.62
C GLN A 345 -3.34 3.23 -21.07
N ASN A 346 -2.61 2.98 -19.97
CA ASN A 346 -2.55 1.69 -19.27
C ASN A 346 -2.15 0.46 -20.11
N LYS A 347 -1.70 0.68 -21.34
CA LYS A 347 -1.23 -0.37 -22.25
C LYS A 347 -2.25 -1.49 -22.53
N GLY A 348 -3.55 -1.26 -22.38
CA GLY A 348 -4.53 -2.32 -22.60
C GLY A 348 -5.93 -2.01 -22.11
N PHE A 349 -6.74 -3.07 -21.99
CA PHE A 349 -8.13 -3.00 -21.56
C PHE A 349 -8.29 -3.21 -20.06
N ARG A 350 -9.14 -2.40 -19.43
CA ARG A 350 -9.62 -2.58 -18.05
C ARG A 350 -11.14 -2.55 -18.05
N ASN A 351 -11.76 -3.55 -17.42
CA ASN A 351 -13.22 -3.71 -17.39
C ASN A 351 -13.88 -3.65 -18.79
N GLY A 352 -13.21 -4.22 -19.81
CA GLY A 352 -13.72 -4.23 -21.19
C GLY A 352 -13.52 -2.93 -21.99
N TYR A 353 -12.88 -1.91 -21.41
CA TYR A 353 -12.65 -0.63 -22.08
C TYR A 353 -11.15 -0.27 -22.16
N ALA A 354 -10.76 0.47 -23.20
CA ALA A 354 -9.44 1.08 -23.32
C ALA A 354 -9.56 2.59 -23.57
N ILE A 355 -8.66 3.36 -22.96
CA ILE A 355 -8.57 4.81 -23.14
C ILE A 355 -7.54 5.07 -24.24
N VAL A 356 -7.97 5.71 -25.32
CA VAL A 356 -7.15 5.94 -26.51
C VAL A 356 -7.18 7.41 -26.91
N GLU A 357 -6.07 7.89 -27.46
CA GLU A 357 -5.95 9.24 -28.01
C GLU A 357 -6.10 9.18 -29.52
N LYS A 358 -6.87 10.11 -30.07
CA LYS A 358 -7.01 10.31 -31.51
C LYS A 358 -7.33 11.77 -31.80
N GLU A 359 -6.68 12.36 -32.79
CA GLU A 359 -6.95 13.74 -33.25
C GLU A 359 -6.81 14.78 -32.12
N ASN A 360 -5.83 14.60 -31.23
CA ASN A 360 -5.57 15.42 -30.03
C ASN A 360 -6.66 15.37 -28.94
N GLY A 361 -7.52 14.36 -28.95
CA GLY A 361 -8.52 14.11 -27.92
C GLY A 361 -8.46 12.69 -27.37
N TRP A 362 -8.71 12.54 -26.07
CA TRP A 362 -8.87 11.24 -25.43
C TRP A 362 -10.33 10.78 -25.50
N GLY A 363 -10.51 9.50 -25.85
CA GLY A 363 -11.78 8.80 -25.92
C GLY A 363 -11.68 7.40 -25.30
N ILE A 364 -12.78 6.67 -25.35
CA ILE A 364 -12.89 5.31 -24.80
C ILE A 364 -13.43 4.38 -25.89
N ILE A 365 -12.74 3.25 -26.09
CA ILE A 365 -13.16 2.20 -27.02
C ILE A 365 -13.54 0.91 -26.29
N ASP A 366 -14.43 0.13 -26.90
CA ASP A 366 -14.73 -1.25 -26.51
C ASP A 366 -13.67 -2.23 -27.06
N THR A 367 -13.79 -3.51 -26.69
CA THR A 367 -12.88 -4.57 -27.20
C THR A 367 -12.99 -4.82 -28.70
N ASN A 368 -13.97 -4.24 -29.40
CA ASN A 368 -14.10 -4.34 -30.86
C ASN A 368 -13.47 -3.12 -31.56
N GLY A 369 -12.83 -2.22 -30.81
CA GLY A 369 -12.21 -1.01 -31.36
C GLY A 369 -13.20 0.11 -31.68
N ASN A 370 -14.47 -0.02 -31.28
CA ASN A 370 -15.47 1.00 -31.52
C ASN A 370 -15.42 2.05 -30.41
N PHE A 371 -15.48 3.33 -30.77
CA PHE A 371 -15.64 4.41 -29.79
C PHE A 371 -16.98 4.30 -29.08
N VAL A 372 -16.92 4.03 -27.78
CA VAL A 372 -18.04 4.20 -26.84
C VAL A 372 -18.13 5.67 -26.43
N VAL A 373 -16.97 6.32 -26.27
CA VAL A 373 -16.83 7.75 -26.03
C VAL A 373 -15.90 8.33 -27.08
N ALA A 374 -16.42 9.23 -27.92
CA ALA A 374 -15.63 9.89 -28.95
C ALA A 374 -14.41 10.64 -28.36
N PRO A 375 -13.30 10.77 -29.11
CA PRO A 375 -12.11 11.46 -28.66
C PRO A 375 -12.37 12.98 -28.58
N GLN A 376 -12.75 13.46 -27.40
CA GLN A 376 -13.14 14.86 -27.18
C GLN A 376 -12.61 15.43 -25.86
N PHE A 377 -12.02 14.60 -24.99
CA PHE A 377 -11.56 15.02 -23.68
C PHE A 377 -10.07 15.34 -23.71
N GLN A 378 -9.65 16.40 -23.03
CA GLN A 378 -8.22 16.72 -22.87
C GLN A 378 -7.47 15.59 -22.15
N ARG A 379 -8.14 14.93 -21.20
CA ARG A 379 -7.64 13.75 -20.49
C ARG A 379 -8.81 12.98 -19.90
N ILE A 380 -8.67 11.66 -19.88
CA ILE A 380 -9.53 10.75 -19.10
C ILE A 380 -8.67 10.17 -17.99
N ALA A 381 -9.22 10.04 -16.79
CA ALA A 381 -8.52 9.43 -15.68
C ALA A 381 -8.38 7.92 -15.92
N GLU A 382 -7.21 7.37 -15.58
CA GLU A 382 -6.89 5.95 -15.73
C GLU A 382 -7.76 4.99 -14.89
N CYS A 383 -8.55 5.55 -13.98
CA CYS A 383 -9.36 4.85 -13.00
C CYS A 383 -10.80 5.38 -13.04
N GLY A 384 -11.73 4.63 -12.45
CA GLY A 384 -13.12 5.07 -12.34
C GLY A 384 -13.95 4.98 -13.61
N ILE A 385 -13.46 4.29 -14.65
CA ILE A 385 -14.30 3.85 -15.76
C ILE A 385 -15.19 2.72 -15.25
N THR A 386 -16.48 2.94 -15.34
CA THR A 386 -17.55 2.00 -15.01
C THR A 386 -18.49 1.89 -16.20
N ASP A 387 -19.38 0.90 -16.19
CA ASP A 387 -20.39 0.75 -17.24
C ASP A 387 -21.35 1.97 -17.34
N SER A 388 -21.35 2.86 -16.34
CA SER A 388 -22.21 4.06 -16.29
C SER A 388 -21.48 5.39 -16.54
N CYS A 389 -20.24 5.54 -16.10
CA CYS A 389 -19.52 6.82 -16.11
C CYS A 389 -18.00 6.67 -16.04
N PHE A 390 -17.30 7.78 -16.31
CA PHE A 390 -15.86 7.94 -16.18
C PHE A 390 -15.49 9.36 -15.69
N PHE A 391 -14.24 9.54 -15.29
CA PHE A 391 -13.70 10.83 -14.88
C PHE A 391 -12.87 11.45 -16.00
N TYR A 392 -13.14 12.72 -16.31
CA TYR A 392 -12.37 13.49 -17.27
C TYR A 392 -11.68 14.64 -16.55
N ALA A 393 -10.58 15.13 -17.11
CA ALA A 393 -9.80 16.18 -16.50
C ALA A 393 -9.55 17.35 -17.45
N VAL A 394 -9.51 18.55 -16.86
CA VAL A 394 -9.12 19.80 -17.53
C VAL A 394 -7.91 20.37 -16.80
N ARG A 395 -6.89 20.78 -17.56
CA ARG A 395 -5.65 21.34 -16.99
C ARG A 395 -5.91 22.75 -16.42
N LYS A 396 -5.41 22.99 -15.21
CA LYS A 396 -5.31 24.32 -14.56
C LYS A 396 -3.97 24.98 -14.91
N LYS A 397 -3.78 26.23 -14.44
CA LYS A 397 -2.43 26.82 -14.33
C LYS A 397 -1.60 25.97 -13.35
N ASP A 398 -0.28 25.90 -13.56
CA ASP A 398 0.69 25.18 -12.71
C ASP A 398 0.62 23.64 -12.74
N ASP A 399 0.26 23.04 -13.89
CA ASP A 399 0.24 21.59 -14.12
C ASP A 399 -0.77 20.75 -13.31
N ASP A 400 -1.60 21.39 -12.48
CA ASP A 400 -2.70 20.72 -11.78
C ASP A 400 -3.87 20.37 -12.72
N PHE A 401 -4.62 19.32 -12.37
CA PHE A 401 -5.85 18.93 -13.06
C PHE A 401 -7.07 19.12 -12.17
N MET A 402 -8.18 19.59 -12.75
CA MET A 402 -9.50 19.43 -12.13
C MET A 402 -10.32 18.40 -12.89
N TYR A 403 -11.00 17.56 -12.12
CA TYR A 403 -11.77 16.44 -12.61
C TYR A 403 -13.26 16.74 -12.59
N GLY A 404 -13.96 16.27 -13.62
CA GLY A 404 -15.40 16.20 -13.72
C GLY A 404 -15.85 14.76 -13.96
N ILE A 405 -17.17 14.55 -13.96
CA ILE A 405 -17.78 13.24 -14.19
C ILE A 405 -18.55 13.31 -15.52
N ALA A 406 -18.38 12.32 -16.37
CA ALA A 406 -19.14 12.15 -17.60
C ALA A 406 -19.70 10.73 -17.71
N ASN A 407 -20.83 10.57 -18.37
CA ASN A 407 -21.41 9.24 -18.61
C ASN A 407 -20.75 8.54 -19.81
N MET A 408 -21.01 7.25 -19.99
CA MET A 408 -20.47 6.48 -21.13
C MET A 408 -20.99 6.91 -22.52
N ALA A 409 -21.92 7.88 -22.61
CA ALA A 409 -22.29 8.53 -23.86
C ALA A 409 -21.49 9.83 -24.13
N GLY A 410 -20.51 10.14 -23.29
CA GLY A 410 -19.70 11.36 -23.36
C GLY A 410 -20.40 12.63 -22.88
N LYS A 411 -21.58 12.53 -22.26
CA LYS A 411 -22.30 13.68 -21.68
C LYS A 411 -21.70 14.03 -20.33
N ILE A 412 -21.35 15.31 -20.14
CA ILE A 412 -20.90 15.86 -18.87
C ILE A 412 -22.05 15.77 -17.85
N ILE A 413 -21.78 15.08 -16.73
CA ILE A 413 -22.65 14.99 -15.55
C ILE A 413 -22.27 16.12 -14.58
N THR A 414 -20.98 16.22 -14.25
CA THR A 414 -20.45 17.21 -13.31
C THR A 414 -19.29 17.95 -13.97
N GLN A 415 -19.34 19.29 -13.94
CA GLN A 415 -18.25 20.16 -14.39
C GLN A 415 -16.95 19.89 -13.60
N PRO A 416 -15.77 20.27 -14.11
CA PRO A 416 -14.52 19.98 -13.42
C PRO A 416 -14.40 20.81 -12.13
N ILE A 417 -14.75 20.20 -10.99
CA ILE A 417 -14.72 20.82 -9.65
C ILE A 417 -14.01 19.95 -8.61
N ILE A 418 -13.69 18.71 -8.99
CA ILE A 418 -13.05 17.70 -8.14
C ILE A 418 -11.54 17.87 -8.25
N THR A 419 -10.84 17.98 -7.12
CA THR A 419 -9.36 18.05 -7.10
C THR A 419 -8.73 16.68 -6.88
N GLU A 420 -9.39 15.81 -6.11
CA GLU A 420 -8.95 14.45 -5.81
C GLU A 420 -10.17 13.54 -5.67
N PHE A 421 -10.01 12.25 -5.93
CA PHE A 421 -11.08 11.27 -5.75
C PHE A 421 -10.52 9.87 -5.47
N ASP A 422 -11.37 9.02 -4.90
CA ASP A 422 -11.04 7.62 -4.68
C ASP A 422 -10.89 6.89 -6.03
N HIS A 423 -9.66 6.44 -6.31
CA HIS A 423 -9.32 5.71 -7.53
C HIS A 423 -10.02 4.35 -7.67
N SER A 424 -10.63 3.84 -6.59
CA SER A 424 -11.53 2.67 -6.67
C SER A 424 -12.87 3.00 -7.34
N GLY A 425 -13.17 4.29 -7.54
CA GLY A 425 -14.40 4.76 -8.19
C GLY A 425 -15.62 4.72 -7.27
N PHE A 426 -16.80 4.55 -7.87
CA PHE A 426 -18.06 4.49 -7.12
C PHE A 426 -18.16 3.20 -6.30
N GLN A 427 -18.18 3.34 -4.99
CA GLN A 427 -18.41 2.26 -4.05
C GLN A 427 -19.89 2.26 -3.64
N ASN A 428 -20.66 1.29 -4.13
CA ASN A 428 -22.08 1.10 -3.74
C ASN A 428 -22.92 2.36 -3.96
N GLY A 429 -22.72 3.01 -5.09
CA GLY A 429 -23.50 4.18 -5.51
C GLY A 429 -22.90 5.52 -5.11
N LEU A 430 -21.94 5.58 -4.19
CA LEU A 430 -21.28 6.83 -3.81
C LEU A 430 -19.80 6.86 -4.19
N LEU A 431 -19.30 8.05 -4.52
CA LEU A 431 -17.90 8.33 -4.82
C LEU A 431 -17.35 9.34 -3.80
N LEU A 432 -16.29 8.99 -3.09
CA LEU A 432 -15.57 9.93 -2.22
C LEU A 432 -14.60 10.79 -3.05
N THR A 433 -14.71 12.10 -2.90
CA THR A 433 -13.93 13.10 -3.61
C THR A 433 -13.50 14.24 -2.69
N THR A 434 -12.62 15.11 -3.18
CA THR A 434 -12.28 16.40 -2.58
C THR A 434 -12.76 17.52 -3.47
N VAL A 435 -13.60 18.40 -2.94
CA VAL A 435 -14.10 19.61 -3.62
C VAL A 435 -13.86 20.81 -2.71
N ASN A 436 -13.15 21.82 -3.19
CA ASN A 436 -12.76 23.00 -2.40
C ASN A 436 -12.08 22.63 -1.07
N ASN A 437 -11.14 21.67 -1.10
CA ASN A 437 -10.41 21.14 0.05
C ASN A 437 -11.30 20.51 1.14
N ARG A 438 -12.46 19.98 0.75
CA ARG A 438 -13.42 19.33 1.65
C ARG A 438 -13.85 17.98 1.10
N LEU A 439 -13.88 16.98 1.96
CA LEU A 439 -14.37 15.66 1.59
C LEU A 439 -15.83 15.75 1.13
N THR A 440 -16.15 15.11 0.02
CA THR A 440 -17.44 15.22 -0.66
C THR A 440 -17.84 13.88 -1.26
N TYR A 441 -19.04 13.40 -0.96
CA TYR A 441 -19.64 12.25 -1.61
C TYR A 441 -20.54 12.66 -2.76
N PHE A 442 -20.32 12.07 -3.93
CA PHE A 442 -21.21 12.18 -5.09
C PHE A 442 -22.00 10.89 -5.30
N ASP A 443 -23.24 10.98 -5.78
CA ASP A 443 -23.94 9.85 -6.40
C ASP A 443 -23.58 9.70 -7.89
N LYS A 444 -24.11 8.66 -8.54
CA LYS A 444 -23.81 8.35 -9.96
C LYS A 444 -24.40 9.39 -10.91
N GLU A 445 -25.41 10.11 -10.46
CA GLU A 445 -26.07 11.20 -11.17
C GLU A 445 -25.31 12.53 -11.01
N GLY A 446 -24.24 12.56 -10.22
CA GLY A 446 -23.38 13.73 -9.99
C GLY A 446 -23.91 14.72 -8.96
N ASN A 447 -24.88 14.31 -8.14
CA ASN A 447 -25.36 15.11 -7.02
C ASN A 447 -24.43 14.94 -5.82
N ILE A 448 -24.21 16.04 -5.09
CA ILE A 448 -23.51 15.98 -3.81
C ILE A 448 -24.47 15.42 -2.75
N ILE A 449 -24.14 14.24 -2.23
CA ILE A 449 -24.89 13.54 -1.20
C ILE A 449 -24.47 13.99 0.20
N TRP A 450 -23.19 14.28 0.38
CA TRP A 450 -22.64 14.83 1.61
C TRP A 450 -21.38 15.62 1.31
N GLN A 451 -21.14 16.70 2.05
CA GLN A 451 -19.89 17.44 1.99
C GLN A 451 -19.50 17.89 3.39
N GLU A 452 -18.24 17.71 3.73
CA GLU A 452 -17.65 18.16 5.00
C GLU A 452 -17.96 19.64 5.22
N LYS A 453 -18.35 19.98 6.44
CA LYS A 453 -18.66 21.37 6.78
C LYS A 453 -17.37 22.18 6.80
N LYS A 454 -17.46 23.42 6.34
CA LYS A 454 -16.34 24.36 6.44
C LYS A 454 -16.05 24.60 7.92
N TYR A 455 -14.86 24.20 8.36
CA TYR A 455 -14.38 24.44 9.72
C TYR A 455 -13.23 25.45 9.67
N PRO A 456 -13.39 26.66 10.23
CA PRO A 456 -12.30 27.63 10.30
C PRO A 456 -11.22 27.11 11.26
N ARG A 457 -10.10 26.63 10.72
CA ARG A 457 -8.92 26.32 11.53
C ARG A 457 -8.22 27.62 11.89
N ASN A 458 -8.55 28.16 13.06
CA ASN A 458 -7.91 29.36 13.59
C ASN A 458 -6.74 29.03 14.56
N THR A 459 -6.52 27.75 14.85
CA THR A 459 -5.48 27.27 15.77
C THR A 459 -4.81 26.03 15.21
N LEU A 460 -3.51 25.87 15.49
CA LEU A 460 -2.78 24.64 15.18
C LEU A 460 -3.26 23.49 16.07
N ASP A 461 -3.50 22.33 15.48
CA ASP A 461 -3.92 21.14 16.22
C ASP A 461 -2.72 20.44 16.86
N THR A 462 -2.91 19.75 17.98
CA THR A 462 -1.92 18.77 18.45
C THR A 462 -1.93 17.52 17.56
N LEU A 463 -0.81 16.82 17.47
CA LEU A 463 -0.69 15.61 16.65
C LEU A 463 -1.18 14.36 17.40
N ASP A 464 -2.40 13.91 17.09
CA ASP A 464 -3.04 12.71 17.63
C ASP A 464 -2.93 11.55 16.63
N ILE A 465 -2.00 10.61 16.86
CA ILE A 465 -1.72 9.47 15.96
C ILE A 465 -1.56 8.16 16.73
N ASP A 466 -1.75 7.02 16.07
CA ASP A 466 -1.69 5.67 16.68
C ASP A 466 -0.47 4.83 16.25
N PHE A 467 0.45 5.46 15.54
CA PHE A 467 1.65 4.83 15.01
C PHE A 467 2.88 5.68 15.34
N MET A 468 4.04 5.02 15.36
CA MET A 468 5.32 5.67 15.46
C MET A 468 5.48 6.66 14.32
N ASN A 469 5.79 7.92 14.65
CA ASN A 469 6.03 8.91 13.62
C ASN A 469 7.36 8.63 12.90
N ARG A 470 7.41 8.92 11.61
CA ARG A 470 8.62 8.68 10.80
C ARG A 470 9.59 9.84 11.02
N GLY A 471 10.84 9.55 11.36
CA GLY A 471 11.78 10.58 11.81
C GLY A 471 12.14 11.63 10.75
N TYR A 472 12.32 12.86 11.22
CA TYR A 472 12.29 14.10 10.43
C TYR A 472 13.34 15.15 10.86
N PHE A 473 14.33 14.79 11.70
CA PHE A 473 15.37 15.71 12.17
C PHE A 473 16.47 15.90 11.11
N TYR A 474 16.15 16.64 10.04
CA TYR A 474 17.05 16.94 8.94
C TYR A 474 17.96 18.13 9.26
N ALA A 475 19.26 17.98 9.03
CA ALA A 475 20.29 18.96 9.38
C ALA A 475 21.33 19.12 8.25
N HIS A 476 21.97 20.28 8.17
CA HIS A 476 23.02 20.58 7.20
C HIS A 476 24.31 21.00 7.88
N SER A 477 25.47 20.68 7.30
CA SER A 477 26.77 21.17 7.77
C SER A 477 27.09 22.55 7.19
N GLU A 478 27.77 23.42 7.94
CA GLU A 478 28.16 24.76 7.45
C GLU A 478 29.12 24.73 6.24
N ASN A 479 29.84 23.62 6.01
CA ASN A 479 30.81 23.51 4.93
C ASN A 479 30.76 22.12 4.25
N TYR A 480 29.99 22.03 3.16
CA TYR A 480 29.70 20.79 2.43
C TYR A 480 30.94 20.03 1.94
N LYS A 481 32.07 20.73 1.69
CA LYS A 481 33.34 20.09 1.28
C LYS A 481 33.96 19.18 2.36
N THR A 482 33.49 19.26 3.60
CA THR A 482 33.97 18.43 4.72
C THR A 482 33.03 17.28 5.09
N ASP A 483 31.88 17.17 4.41
CA ASP A 483 30.95 16.07 4.60
C ASP A 483 31.47 14.84 3.85
N ILE A 484 31.72 13.77 4.59
CA ILE A 484 32.24 12.52 4.04
C ILE A 484 31.04 11.58 3.81
N GLY A 485 30.76 11.24 2.55
CA GLY A 485 30.03 10.00 2.21
C GLY A 485 28.57 10.06 1.71
N GLY A 486 28.04 11.15 1.13
CA GLY A 486 26.72 11.05 0.46
C GLY A 486 26.01 12.36 0.13
N PHE A 487 25.07 12.28 -0.82
CA PHE A 487 24.24 13.39 -1.32
C PHE A 487 22.88 13.41 -0.59
N GLY A 488 22.81 14.05 0.57
CA GLY A 488 21.55 14.50 1.17
C GLY A 488 21.63 16.01 1.35
N GLY A 489 20.63 16.75 0.86
CA GLY A 489 20.51 18.18 1.13
C GLY A 489 19.44 18.41 2.20
N SER A 490 19.75 19.20 3.22
CA SER A 490 18.76 19.79 4.13
C SER A 490 18.90 21.31 4.06
N GLY A 491 17.78 22.05 4.14
CA GLY A 491 17.81 23.51 4.26
C GLY A 491 18.15 24.00 5.67
N ASN A 492 18.26 23.10 6.66
CA ASN A 492 18.45 23.44 8.07
C ASN A 492 19.92 23.67 8.42
N ASN A 493 20.41 24.88 8.14
CA ASN A 493 21.78 25.32 8.43
C ASN A 493 21.99 25.57 9.93
N PRO A 494 23.21 25.36 10.45
CA PRO A 494 23.51 25.65 11.85
C PRO A 494 23.57 27.16 12.09
N HIS A 495 22.97 27.59 13.19
CA HIS A 495 22.97 28.96 13.67
C HIS A 495 24.10 29.18 14.69
N THR A 496 24.55 30.42 14.84
CA THR A 496 25.50 30.80 15.91
C THR A 496 24.75 30.99 17.22
N VAL A 497 25.26 30.40 18.30
CA VAL A 497 24.69 30.60 19.64
C VAL A 497 24.86 32.08 20.03
N SER A 498 23.74 32.78 20.21
CA SER A 498 23.71 34.18 20.62
C SER A 498 23.31 34.39 22.09
N THR A 499 22.83 33.35 22.77
CA THR A 499 22.32 33.42 24.15
C THR A 499 23.16 32.58 25.11
N GLU A 500 23.37 33.10 26.33
CA GLU A 500 24.10 32.39 27.39
C GLU A 500 23.29 31.23 28.00
N ASP A 501 21.97 31.16 27.77
CA ASP A 501 21.03 30.24 28.43
C ASP A 501 21.03 28.78 27.93
N LEU A 502 21.89 28.42 26.98
CA LEU A 502 22.00 27.03 26.50
C LEU A 502 22.99 26.22 27.35
N PRO A 503 22.67 24.94 27.70
CA PRO A 503 23.56 24.13 28.53
C PRO A 503 24.94 23.94 27.91
N ASP A 504 25.97 23.98 28.77
CA ASP A 504 27.35 23.67 28.39
C ASP A 504 27.48 22.26 27.78
N GLY A 505 28.45 22.11 26.88
CA GLY A 505 28.72 20.85 26.20
C GLY A 505 27.80 20.59 25.00
N LEU A 506 27.62 19.32 24.65
CA LEU A 506 26.65 18.92 23.61
C LEU A 506 25.30 18.64 24.27
N SER A 507 24.27 19.40 23.91
CA SER A 507 22.98 19.37 24.58
C SER A 507 21.81 19.38 23.59
N ILE A 508 20.69 18.78 24.01
CA ILE A 508 19.40 18.88 23.34
C ILE A 508 18.44 19.57 24.30
N THR A 509 17.71 20.57 23.82
CA THR A 509 16.69 21.26 24.63
C THR A 509 15.38 21.28 23.86
N VAL A 510 14.29 20.89 24.51
CA VAL A 510 12.92 21.05 24.03
C VAL A 510 12.29 22.20 24.80
N ASP A 511 11.99 23.29 24.09
CA ASP A 511 11.32 24.47 24.66
C ASP A 511 9.81 24.31 24.51
N THR A 512 9.15 23.89 25.59
CA THR A 512 7.69 23.70 25.61
C THR A 512 6.91 25.00 25.76
N LYS A 513 7.58 26.14 25.97
CA LYS A 513 6.93 27.46 26.05
C LYS A 513 6.80 28.11 24.67
N LYS A 514 7.61 27.68 23.70
CA LYS A 514 7.55 28.13 22.31
C LYS A 514 6.88 27.06 21.45
N THR A 515 5.74 27.41 20.89
CA THR A 515 5.02 26.59 19.91
C THR A 515 4.99 27.30 18.56
N ASP A 516 5.27 26.54 17.51
CA ASP A 516 5.26 27.00 16.13
C ASP A 516 4.66 25.90 15.24
N THR A 517 4.63 26.12 13.93
CA THR A 517 3.97 25.23 12.98
C THR A 517 4.84 23.99 12.68
N PHE A 518 4.26 22.81 12.84
CA PHE A 518 4.77 21.52 12.40
C PHE A 518 3.91 21.00 11.24
N GLN A 519 4.54 20.74 10.08
CA GLN A 519 3.86 20.27 8.85
C GLN A 519 2.60 21.06 8.48
N HIS A 520 2.67 22.40 8.56
CA HIS A 520 1.63 23.37 8.18
C HIS A 520 0.34 23.38 9.01
N LEU A 521 0.02 22.30 9.75
CA LEU A 521 -1.28 22.13 10.41
C LEU A 521 -1.20 21.86 11.91
N TYR A 522 -0.04 21.44 12.41
CA TYR A 522 0.10 20.99 13.79
C TYR A 522 0.96 21.93 14.62
N ALA A 523 0.74 21.96 15.93
CA ALA A 523 1.63 22.63 16.86
C ALA A 523 2.90 21.80 17.02
N GLY A 524 4.05 22.47 17.07
CA GLY A 524 5.36 21.88 17.32
C GLY A 524 6.17 22.67 18.34
N PHE A 525 6.80 21.97 19.28
CA PHE A 525 7.79 22.55 20.18
C PHE A 525 9.10 22.78 19.46
N HIS A 526 9.81 23.84 19.84
CA HIS A 526 11.15 24.10 19.37
C HIS A 526 12.12 23.08 19.99
N VAL A 527 13.02 22.55 19.16
CA VAL A 527 14.08 21.64 19.59
C VAL A 527 15.42 22.25 19.18
N ILE A 528 16.33 22.39 20.13
CA ILE A 528 17.67 22.95 19.90
C ILE A 528 18.70 21.87 20.18
N LEU A 529 19.54 21.55 19.19
CA LEU A 529 20.74 20.73 19.36
C LEU A 529 21.97 21.63 19.28
N ALA A 530 22.60 21.90 20.43
CA ALA A 530 23.68 22.86 20.56
C ALA A 530 25.02 22.18 20.88
N ASN A 531 26.09 22.72 20.30
CA ASN A 531 27.47 22.35 20.62
C ASN A 531 28.18 23.52 21.31
N ARG A 532 28.08 23.59 22.64
CA ARG A 532 28.85 24.51 23.51
C ARG A 532 30.19 23.88 23.96
N THR A 533 30.71 22.88 23.24
CA THR A 533 32.05 22.34 23.49
C THR A 533 33.09 23.13 22.70
N LYS A 534 34.35 23.05 23.11
CA LYS A 534 35.49 23.63 22.37
C LYS A 534 35.86 22.85 21.09
N LYS A 535 35.13 21.79 20.72
CA LYS A 535 35.48 20.90 19.61
C LYS A 535 34.32 20.77 18.62
N LYS A 536 34.66 20.64 17.33
CA LYS A 536 33.70 20.22 16.31
C LYS A 536 33.20 18.80 16.60
N ILE A 537 31.89 18.59 16.49
CA ILE A 537 31.25 17.29 16.70
C ILE A 537 30.77 16.76 15.35
N LEU A 538 30.91 15.45 15.18
CA LEU A 538 30.54 14.73 13.97
C LEU A 538 29.37 13.81 14.29
N PHE A 539 28.36 13.82 13.43
CA PHE A 539 27.15 13.01 13.56
C PHE A 539 27.03 12.09 12.36
N SER A 540 26.84 10.80 12.61
CA SER A 540 26.35 9.92 11.55
C SER A 540 24.96 10.38 11.13
N ALA A 541 24.72 10.45 9.84
CA ALA A 541 23.46 10.85 9.26
C ALA A 541 23.10 9.93 8.08
N GLN A 542 21.82 9.93 7.75
CA GLN A 542 21.27 9.19 6.64
C GLN A 542 20.28 10.09 5.92
N ASP A 543 20.50 10.38 4.65
CA ASP A 543 19.70 11.37 3.91
C ASP A 543 19.62 12.72 4.67
N SER A 544 20.74 13.10 5.31
CA SER A 544 20.91 14.31 6.15
C SER A 544 20.04 14.35 7.39
N ARG A 545 19.44 13.22 7.75
CA ARG A 545 18.68 13.04 8.98
C ARG A 545 19.57 12.52 10.10
N LEU A 546 19.51 13.18 11.25
CA LEU A 546 20.18 12.75 12.48
C LEU A 546 19.49 11.54 13.09
N TYR A 547 20.24 10.71 13.83
CA TYR A 547 19.67 9.59 14.60
C TYR A 547 18.99 10.04 15.89
N MET A 548 18.04 10.97 15.75
CA MET A 548 17.20 11.52 16.81
C MET A 548 15.81 10.92 16.75
N ARG A 549 15.27 10.54 17.92
CA ARG A 549 13.91 10.01 18.06
C ARG A 549 13.28 10.53 19.33
N VAL A 550 11.99 10.86 19.26
CA VAL A 550 11.19 11.11 20.46
C VAL A 550 10.89 9.78 21.17
N GLN A 551 11.04 9.79 22.49
CA GLN A 551 10.72 8.70 23.40
C GLN A 551 9.65 9.12 24.39
N ALA A 552 8.87 8.15 24.84
CA ALA A 552 7.90 8.30 25.93
C ALA A 552 8.11 7.19 26.97
N LYS A 553 7.74 7.44 28.23
CA LYS A 553 7.69 6.40 29.26
C LYS A 553 6.44 5.53 29.07
N ASP A 554 6.59 4.22 29.04
CA ASP A 554 5.46 3.28 29.11
C ASP A 554 4.87 3.19 30.53
N LYS A 555 3.89 2.30 30.73
CA LYS A 555 3.19 2.10 32.01
C LYS A 555 4.12 1.68 33.15
N ASP A 556 5.26 1.07 32.83
CA ASP A 556 6.26 0.60 33.78
C ASP A 556 7.36 1.66 34.01
N GLY A 557 7.21 2.86 33.42
CA GLY A 557 8.18 3.95 33.50
C GLY A 557 9.40 3.77 32.59
N ILE A 558 9.38 2.79 31.68
CA ILE A 558 10.49 2.47 30.79
C ILE A 558 10.40 3.35 29.54
N TRP A 559 11.52 3.95 29.15
CA TRP A 559 11.61 4.72 27.91
C TRP A 559 11.48 3.84 26.67
N LYS A 560 10.54 4.17 25.80
CA LYS A 560 10.32 3.52 24.50
C LYS A 560 10.31 4.57 23.40
N ASP A 561 10.82 4.19 22.24
CA ASP A 561 10.74 5.01 21.03
C ASP A 561 9.27 5.10 20.58
N ILE A 562 8.78 6.31 20.28
CA ILE A 562 7.47 6.54 19.63
C ILE A 562 7.63 7.11 18.22
N GLU A 563 8.87 7.10 17.74
CA GLU A 563 9.26 7.47 16.40
C GLU A 563 10.25 6.45 15.89
N TYR A 564 10.36 6.31 14.58
CA TYR A 564 11.32 5.41 13.97
C TYR A 564 12.06 6.07 12.81
N LEU A 565 13.29 5.63 12.57
CA LEU A 565 14.12 6.11 11.47
C LEU A 565 14.18 5.00 10.41
N PRO A 566 13.53 5.16 9.25
CA PRO A 566 13.66 4.19 8.15
C PRO A 566 15.09 4.17 7.62
N SER A 567 15.42 3.14 6.85
CA SER A 567 16.70 3.03 6.13
C SER A 567 16.86 4.13 5.05
N SER A 568 17.91 4.10 4.25
CA SER A 568 18.28 5.17 3.30
C SER A 568 17.59 4.94 1.97
N TRP A 569 17.20 6.04 1.33
CA TRP A 569 16.55 6.09 0.02
C TRP A 569 17.22 5.23 -1.06
N CYS A 570 18.54 5.30 -1.20
CA CYS A 570 19.31 4.58 -2.22
C CYS A 570 20.27 3.54 -1.62
N GLY A 571 20.06 3.18 -0.34
CA GLY A 571 20.88 2.20 0.38
C GLY A 571 22.29 2.66 0.75
N ASN A 572 22.75 3.83 0.29
CA ASN A 572 24.12 4.31 0.49
C ASN A 572 24.28 5.80 0.88
N SER A 573 23.23 6.57 1.20
CA SER A 573 23.37 7.99 1.63
C SER A 573 23.88 8.19 3.06
N TYR A 574 24.64 7.23 3.59
CA TYR A 574 25.21 7.33 4.92
C TYR A 574 26.40 8.27 4.91
N HIS A 575 26.26 9.42 5.54
CA HIS A 575 27.33 10.41 5.59
C HIS A 575 27.50 10.97 6.99
N THR A 576 28.46 11.87 7.13
CA THR A 576 28.73 12.55 8.38
C THR A 576 28.38 14.02 8.27
N LEU A 577 27.54 14.50 9.19
CA LEU A 577 27.26 15.91 9.40
C LEU A 577 28.15 16.47 10.50
N THR A 578 28.43 17.77 10.46
CA THR A 578 29.29 18.43 11.44
C THR A 578 28.62 19.63 12.09
N LEU A 579 28.84 19.79 13.40
CA LEU A 579 28.43 20.97 14.16
C LEU A 579 29.67 21.57 14.83
N ALA A 580 30.03 22.80 14.44
CA ALA A 580 31.17 23.51 14.99
C ALA A 580 30.92 23.96 16.44
N PRO A 581 31.98 24.33 17.20
CA PRO A 581 31.83 25.01 18.49
C PRO A 581 30.92 26.23 18.40
N ASP A 582 30.11 26.45 19.43
CA ASP A 582 29.17 27.57 19.59
C ASP A 582 28.16 27.72 18.44
N LYS A 583 27.80 26.58 17.84
CA LYS A 583 26.73 26.45 16.86
C LYS A 583 25.60 25.57 17.37
N TYR A 584 24.40 25.77 16.82
CA TYR A 584 23.24 24.92 17.08
C TYR A 584 22.39 24.68 15.83
N TRP A 585 21.68 23.57 15.78
CA TRP A 585 20.55 23.38 14.87
C TRP A 585 19.23 23.58 15.62
N GLU A 586 18.24 24.11 14.92
CA GLU A 586 16.88 24.24 15.42
C GLU A 586 15.95 23.33 14.62
N PHE A 587 15.05 22.64 15.31
CA PHE A 587 14.03 21.77 14.73
C PHE A 587 12.66 22.04 15.36
N ARG A 588 11.67 21.31 14.87
CA ARG A 588 10.34 21.20 15.48
C ARG A 588 10.06 19.75 15.80
N THR A 589 9.56 19.47 17.00
CA THR A 589 8.94 18.19 17.34
C THR A 589 7.45 18.42 17.56
N PRO A 590 6.54 17.58 17.06
CA PRO A 590 5.12 17.84 17.20
C PRO A 590 4.70 17.78 18.67
N VAL A 591 3.72 18.61 19.01
CA VAL A 591 3.00 18.49 20.27
C VAL A 591 2.08 17.28 20.15
N TYR A 592 2.56 16.13 20.60
CA TYR A 592 1.79 14.90 20.59
C TYR A 592 0.61 14.99 21.56
N SER A 593 -0.53 14.48 21.11
CA SER A 593 -1.69 14.27 21.96
C SER A 593 -2.18 12.83 21.88
N GLY A 594 -2.77 12.39 22.99
CA GLY A 594 -3.37 11.09 23.12
C GLY A 594 -3.90 10.91 24.53
N GLU A 595 -4.39 9.72 24.81
CA GLU A 595 -5.13 9.49 26.07
C GLU A 595 -4.19 9.04 27.19
N TYR A 596 -3.02 8.51 26.83
CA TYR A 596 -1.99 8.13 27.77
C TYR A 596 -1.04 9.31 28.01
N LYS A 597 -1.21 9.97 29.17
CA LYS A 597 -0.29 11.02 29.65
C LYS A 597 1.03 10.41 30.08
N THR A 598 2.13 11.02 29.67
CA THR A 598 3.47 10.48 29.91
C THR A 598 4.53 11.58 29.94
N LYS A 599 5.73 11.22 30.39
CA LYS A 599 6.94 12.03 30.19
C LYS A 599 7.58 11.66 28.85
N MET A 600 8.07 12.68 28.18
CA MET A 600 8.69 12.59 26.86
C MET A 600 10.10 13.15 26.90
N ARG A 601 10.94 12.69 25.99
CA ARG A 601 12.29 13.23 25.73
C ARG A 601 12.72 12.92 24.31
N ILE A 602 13.73 13.62 23.81
CA ILE A 602 14.39 13.28 22.55
C ILE A 602 15.71 12.58 22.87
N ALA A 603 15.95 11.44 22.24
CA ALA A 603 17.20 10.71 22.31
C ALA A 603 17.99 10.90 21.01
N LEU A 604 19.23 11.37 21.12
CA LEU A 604 20.19 11.41 20.01
C LEU A 604 21.24 10.33 20.24
N ASN A 605 21.37 9.44 19.25
CA ASN A 605 22.48 8.51 19.21
C ASN A 605 23.55 9.02 18.25
N PHE A 606 24.79 9.15 18.72
CA PHE A 606 25.91 9.55 17.86
C PHE A 606 27.18 8.74 18.16
N LYS A 607 28.07 8.66 17.16
CA LYS A 607 29.37 7.97 17.24
C LYS A 607 30.50 9.00 17.25
N ASN A 608 31.52 8.78 18.08
CA ASN A 608 32.75 9.57 18.04
C ASN A 608 33.65 9.04 16.91
N PRO A 609 33.99 9.83 15.88
CA PRO A 609 34.67 9.37 14.67
C PRO A 609 36.15 8.98 14.85
N ARG A 610 36.76 9.15 16.05
CA ARG A 610 38.18 8.82 16.27
C ARG A 610 38.49 7.34 16.54
N SER A 611 37.55 6.41 16.38
CA SER A 611 37.83 4.98 16.58
C SER A 611 37.85 4.21 15.27
N THR A 612 39.05 3.85 14.84
CA THR A 612 39.33 2.94 13.72
C THR A 612 39.18 1.46 14.08
N LEU A 613 38.50 1.11 15.19
CA LEU A 613 38.38 -0.27 15.65
C LEU A 613 37.04 -0.89 15.26
N LEU A 614 37.13 -2.10 14.71
CA LEU A 614 36.07 -3.00 14.20
C LEU A 614 35.10 -3.48 15.31
N SER A 615 34.44 -2.58 16.04
CA SER A 615 33.25 -2.93 16.83
C SER A 615 32.22 -1.78 16.83
N PRO A 616 31.24 -1.79 15.91
CA PRO A 616 30.27 -0.70 15.76
C PRO A 616 29.31 -0.50 16.95
N ARG A 617 29.16 -1.50 17.82
CA ARG A 617 28.15 -1.53 18.90
C ARG A 617 28.64 -0.95 20.25
N LYS A 618 29.95 -0.81 20.49
CA LYS A 618 30.50 -0.46 21.82
C LYS A 618 30.76 1.04 22.08
N GLN A 619 30.44 1.95 21.16
CA GLN A 619 30.78 3.39 21.30
C GLN A 619 29.65 4.37 20.97
N GLN A 620 28.40 3.91 20.95
CA GLN A 620 27.25 4.79 20.78
C GLN A 620 27.02 5.55 22.10
N LYS A 621 27.23 6.87 22.09
CA LYS A 621 26.80 7.72 23.19
C LYS A 621 25.39 8.20 22.88
N ALA A 622 24.47 7.97 23.81
CA ALA A 622 23.15 8.58 23.79
C ALA A 622 23.19 9.84 24.66
N ILE A 623 22.73 10.96 24.11
CA ILE A 623 22.36 12.13 24.90
C ILE A 623 20.86 12.35 24.80
N TYR A 624 20.29 12.96 25.82
CA TYR A 624 18.86 13.15 25.95
C TYR A 624 18.55 14.63 26.13
N SER A 625 17.37 15.04 25.67
CA SER A 625 16.82 16.34 26.03
C SER A 625 16.41 16.39 27.50
N ASN A 626 15.99 17.57 27.96
CA ASN A 626 15.12 17.68 29.13
C ASN A 626 13.88 16.80 28.99
N GLU A 627 13.37 16.29 30.11
CA GLU A 627 12.06 15.65 30.15
C GLU A 627 10.97 16.73 30.07
N TYR A 628 9.91 16.43 29.34
CA TYR A 628 8.73 17.29 29.24
C TYR A 628 7.45 16.47 29.31
N ASP A 629 6.34 17.11 29.69
CA ASP A 629 5.03 16.50 29.69
C ASP A 629 4.47 16.37 28.27
N GLY A 630 3.80 15.27 28.01
CA GLY A 630 3.04 15.08 26.79
C GLY A 630 2.03 13.96 26.93
N SER A 631 1.40 13.61 25.82
CA SER A 631 0.45 12.49 25.80
C SER A 631 0.48 11.82 24.44
N ILE A 632 0.26 10.51 24.46
CA ILE A 632 0.34 9.63 23.29
C ILE A 632 -0.78 8.60 23.35
N ASN A 633 -0.94 7.86 22.26
CA ASN A 633 -1.76 6.66 22.24
C ASN A 633 -0.87 5.43 22.41
N PRO A 634 -1.33 4.37 23.10
CA PRO A 634 -0.56 3.14 23.29
C PRO A 634 -0.02 2.52 21.99
N GLY A 635 -0.76 2.65 20.89
CA GLY A 635 -0.34 2.17 19.57
C GLY A 635 1.01 2.75 19.09
N GLN A 636 1.37 3.96 19.52
CA GLN A 636 2.62 4.61 19.13
C GLN A 636 3.88 3.89 19.66
N PHE A 637 3.77 3.02 20.66
CA PHE A 637 4.90 2.23 21.17
C PHE A 637 5.31 1.06 20.27
N SER A 638 4.49 0.67 19.31
CA SER A 638 4.68 -0.59 18.59
C SER A 638 4.34 -0.55 17.10
N ASN A 639 3.39 0.29 16.69
CA ASN A 639 2.90 0.30 15.32
C ASN A 639 3.75 1.24 14.46
N LYS A 640 4.48 0.73 13.49
CA LYS A 640 5.02 1.58 12.43
C LYS A 640 3.95 1.84 11.38
N ARG A 641 3.93 3.05 10.82
CA ARG A 641 3.04 3.35 9.70
C ARG A 641 3.47 2.52 8.48
N ALA A 642 2.53 1.77 7.90
CA ALA A 642 2.78 1.13 6.61
C ALA A 642 3.09 2.20 5.56
N TYR A 643 4.19 2.02 4.83
CA TYR A 643 4.62 2.92 3.77
C TYR A 643 4.68 2.14 2.47
N TYR A 644 3.98 2.64 1.45
CA TYR A 644 3.99 2.06 0.11
C TYR A 644 4.82 2.97 -0.80
N PRO A 645 5.93 2.49 -1.36
CA PRO A 645 6.75 3.21 -2.33
C PRO A 645 5.91 3.87 -3.42
N GLY A 646 6.04 5.19 -3.59
CA GLY A 646 5.36 5.92 -4.67
C GLY A 646 6.03 5.79 -6.04
N GLY A 647 7.22 5.20 -6.11
CA GLY A 647 7.96 5.04 -7.36
C GLY A 647 9.24 4.22 -7.22
N LEU A 648 9.96 4.06 -8.34
CA LEU A 648 11.24 3.32 -8.40
C LEU A 648 12.29 3.92 -7.46
N MET A 649 12.16 5.22 -7.20
CA MET A 649 13.01 6.02 -6.32
C MET A 649 12.29 6.26 -4.99
N ASP A 650 11.70 5.25 -4.37
CA ASP A 650 11.11 5.38 -3.03
C ASP A 650 10.99 4.03 -2.30
N PRO A 651 12.06 3.21 -2.20
CA PRO A 651 11.93 1.77 -1.94
C PRO A 651 11.67 1.42 -0.47
N TYR A 652 11.28 2.36 0.39
CA TYR A 652 11.03 2.05 1.80
C TYR A 652 9.86 1.06 1.89
N ASN A 653 10.13 -0.14 2.38
CA ASN A 653 9.10 -1.15 2.63
C ASN A 653 9.28 -1.57 4.09
N ASP A 654 8.66 -0.82 5.00
CA ASP A 654 8.78 -0.97 6.46
C ASP A 654 7.69 -1.87 7.07
#